data_AF-A0A8F2W535-F1
#
_entry.id   AF-A0A8F2W535-F1
#
_cell.length_a   1.000
_cell.length_b   1.000
_cell.length_c   1.000
_cell.angle_alpha   90.00
_cell.angle_beta   90.00
_cell.angle_gamma   90.00
#
_symmetry.space_group_name_H-M   'P 1'
#
loop_
_entity.id
_entity.type
_entity.pdbx_description
1 polymer ?
#
loop_
_entity_poly.entity_id
_entity_poly.type
_entity_poly.pdbx_seq_one_letter_code
_entity_poly.pdbx_strand_id
1 'polypeptide(L)'
;MNVLVYSGRGTTPESVKHAVESLRLHLSPHYAVVTVSENALLNDPWQYKTSMLVIPGGADLPYCDALNGEGNGKISQFVRKGGRYLGFCAGGYYAAKRCEFEEGDPVMEVSGSRELAFFPSTARGCVYKGFDYESHSGSKAVTMEVNTDALPSSPSKVVVYYNGGGLFVDASKQRNVEILARYSEPKADIQDNDMAAAVYCKVGKGCSVLFGTHPEFSPALMRAESSDDHFDQVISQIKPNDRERKLFLRACLEKMGLKVNEGVDGAVPRLTPIFVASPIDPRGTNKLLTTLKENLDFVSPNTFEDINDTFVLHDENDTDITEDLNMDSDGEQTFDQVISAPKHIKFLGPNAFPEPAQTPYFDMKKYFHHLKHLYEANDTPSGSIGTLLAYGEVVTSTNTLLDKNPNWLAQLPHGLTFTATTQIAGRGRGGNVWINPKGVMATSILFRLPPGESNSSIIVTLQYLTALALIESILGYGASVQGQGSGYEDMPLRLKWPNDMYALKPEFYNSISDKDEVSKTVEGDDEKWAKVSGALINSQFLNGQFHLVWGGGVNVSNEAPTTSLNRVLARLNELRAKKGLPSLPPYEHELLLAKLAFNIEQFYSVFQKSGLQPFLALYYKRWFHSNQHVRLDAKGDGNVRDCVIRGVTSDYGLLIAEDTKTHERLELQPDGNSFDIFKGLAAHSENGDDELCGICRVPFDGTCPNCKFPGDDCPLVLGKGCTHNFHLHCILQWLEQESSRGLCPMCRQTFIAQTVEGVGTEKALEDLKMLVSRHQAQQEQGNVSGEYEAFSELPQATREAT
;
A
#
# COMPACT_ATOMS: atom_id res chain seq x y z
N MET A 1 -4.57 -0.74 -10.77
CA MET A 1 -6.04 -0.82 -10.59
C MET A 1 -6.33 -1.90 -9.58
N ASN A 2 -7.34 -1.68 -8.74
CA ASN A 2 -7.66 -2.54 -7.62
C ASN A 2 -8.78 -3.52 -7.99
N VAL A 3 -8.74 -4.69 -7.37
CA VAL A 3 -9.85 -5.63 -7.25
C VAL A 3 -10.17 -5.65 -5.77
N LEU A 4 -11.35 -5.14 -5.43
CA LEU A 4 -11.77 -4.99 -4.04
C LEU A 4 -12.58 -6.22 -3.64
N VAL A 5 -12.20 -6.89 -2.57
CA VAL A 5 -12.94 -8.00 -1.96
C VAL A 5 -13.62 -7.47 -0.70
N TYR A 6 -14.94 -7.42 -0.70
CA TYR A 6 -15.68 -6.99 0.48
C TYR A 6 -15.41 -7.94 1.65
N SER A 7 -15.06 -7.39 2.81
CA SER A 7 -14.75 -8.14 4.04
C SER A 7 -15.54 -7.63 5.25
N GLY A 8 -16.67 -6.95 4.98
CA GLY A 8 -17.54 -6.41 6.01
C GLY A 8 -18.59 -7.40 6.50
N ARG A 9 -19.61 -6.87 7.18
CA ARG A 9 -20.72 -7.66 7.74
C ARG A 9 -21.37 -8.57 6.69
N GLY A 10 -21.67 -9.80 7.07
CA GLY A 10 -22.29 -10.81 6.21
C GLY A 10 -21.29 -11.75 5.55
N THR A 11 -20.01 -11.40 5.46
CA THR A 11 -18.97 -12.31 4.95
C THR A 11 -18.43 -13.22 6.07
N THR A 12 -17.85 -14.36 5.70
CA THR A 12 -17.02 -15.15 6.63
C THR A 12 -15.53 -14.92 6.36
N PRO A 13 -14.65 -14.90 7.39
CA PRO A 13 -13.21 -14.76 7.20
C PRO A 13 -12.62 -15.79 6.23
N GLU A 14 -13.14 -17.01 6.26
CA GLU A 14 -12.77 -18.09 5.34
C GLU A 14 -13.12 -17.76 3.88
N SER A 15 -14.37 -17.34 3.60
CA SER A 15 -14.80 -16.98 2.25
C SER A 15 -13.98 -15.81 1.69
N VAL A 16 -13.69 -14.81 2.52
CA VAL A 16 -12.82 -13.68 2.14
C VAL A 16 -11.43 -14.16 1.82
N LYS A 17 -10.85 -15.05 2.65
CA LYS A 17 -9.51 -15.60 2.44
C LYS A 17 -9.42 -16.37 1.12
N HIS A 18 -10.36 -17.27 0.85
CA HIS A 18 -10.41 -18.02 -0.41
C HIS A 18 -10.54 -17.11 -1.62
N ALA A 19 -11.45 -16.12 -1.57
CA ALA A 19 -11.62 -15.16 -2.64
C ALA A 19 -10.33 -14.37 -2.92
N VAL A 20 -9.68 -13.84 -1.88
CA VAL A 20 -8.42 -13.08 -2.02
C VAL A 20 -7.31 -13.95 -2.63
N GLU A 21 -7.10 -15.15 -2.11
CA GLU A 21 -6.03 -16.05 -2.55
C GLU A 21 -6.25 -16.52 -4.00
N SER A 22 -7.47 -16.96 -4.33
CA SER A 22 -7.80 -17.40 -5.68
C SER A 22 -7.70 -16.26 -6.70
N LEU A 23 -8.10 -15.03 -6.33
CA LEU A 23 -7.98 -13.87 -7.21
C LEU A 23 -6.52 -13.41 -7.36
N ARG A 24 -5.69 -13.48 -6.32
CA ARG A 24 -4.26 -13.17 -6.41
C ARG A 24 -3.55 -14.08 -7.41
N LEU A 25 -3.86 -15.38 -7.38
CA LEU A 25 -3.34 -16.35 -8.34
C LEU A 25 -3.63 -15.93 -9.79
N HIS A 26 -4.88 -15.54 -10.06
CA HIS A 26 -5.33 -15.24 -11.42
C HIS A 26 -5.05 -13.81 -11.89
N LEU A 27 -4.93 -12.85 -10.99
CA LEU A 27 -4.89 -11.42 -11.35
C LEU A 27 -3.55 -10.74 -11.06
N SER A 28 -2.66 -11.36 -10.28
CA SER A 28 -1.28 -10.90 -10.14
C SER A 28 -0.49 -11.18 -11.43
N PRO A 29 0.38 -10.26 -11.90
CA PRO A 29 0.75 -8.98 -11.29
C PRO A 29 -0.05 -7.79 -11.84
N HIS A 30 -1.16 -8.03 -12.54
CA HIS A 30 -1.91 -7.00 -13.26
C HIS A 30 -2.83 -6.16 -12.35
N TYR A 31 -3.32 -6.74 -11.25
CA TYR A 31 -4.22 -6.07 -10.31
C TYR A 31 -3.80 -6.28 -8.86
N ALA A 32 -4.04 -5.27 -8.01
CA ALA A 32 -3.97 -5.42 -6.55
C ALA A 32 -5.27 -6.04 -6.08
N VAL A 33 -5.21 -7.19 -5.42
CA VAL A 33 -6.36 -7.76 -4.73
C VAL A 33 -6.28 -7.35 -3.25
N VAL A 34 -7.24 -6.54 -2.82
CA VAL A 34 -7.29 -5.97 -1.46
C VAL A 34 -8.69 -6.11 -0.89
N THR A 35 -8.78 -6.21 0.44
CA THR A 35 -10.07 -6.21 1.13
C THR A 35 -10.61 -4.79 1.29
N VAL A 36 -11.93 -4.66 1.42
CA VAL A 36 -12.62 -3.38 1.64
C VAL A 36 -13.78 -3.56 2.62
N SER A 37 -13.94 -2.61 3.54
CA SER A 37 -15.06 -2.58 4.50
C SER A 37 -16.27 -1.82 3.95
N GLU A 38 -17.42 -1.96 4.61
CA GLU A 38 -18.62 -1.15 4.28
C GLU A 38 -18.36 0.35 4.45
N ASN A 39 -17.60 0.75 5.47
CA ASN A 39 -17.29 2.14 5.73
C ASN A 39 -16.52 2.77 4.55
N ALA A 40 -15.53 2.06 4.03
CA ALA A 40 -14.78 2.50 2.87
C ALA A 40 -15.65 2.54 1.59
N LEU A 41 -16.56 1.57 1.40
CA LEU A 41 -17.48 1.59 0.26
C LEU A 41 -18.49 2.75 0.31
N LEU A 42 -18.87 3.17 1.53
CA LEU A 42 -19.79 4.27 1.77
C LEU A 42 -19.09 5.63 1.73
N ASN A 43 -17.88 5.77 2.27
CA ASN A 43 -17.30 7.09 2.52
C ASN A 43 -16.12 7.43 1.60
N ASP A 44 -15.41 6.43 1.09
CA ASP A 44 -14.23 6.67 0.26
C ASP A 44 -14.58 6.71 -1.24
N PRO A 45 -13.83 7.48 -2.05
CA PRO A 45 -14.01 7.49 -3.49
C PRO A 45 -13.31 6.29 -4.14
N TRP A 46 -13.76 5.06 -3.89
CA TRP A 46 -13.09 3.84 -4.35
C TRP A 46 -13.28 3.53 -5.84
N GLN A 47 -14.36 4.03 -6.45
CA GLN A 47 -14.83 3.59 -7.78
C GLN A 47 -13.83 3.84 -8.91
N TYR A 48 -13.04 4.91 -8.84
CA TYR A 48 -12.19 5.35 -9.96
C TYR A 48 -10.88 4.56 -10.10
N LYS A 49 -10.39 3.96 -9.01
CA LYS A 49 -9.19 3.09 -9.00
C LYS A 49 -9.52 1.60 -9.08
N THR A 50 -10.80 1.25 -9.12
CA THR A 50 -11.27 -0.14 -9.01
C THR A 50 -11.65 -0.70 -10.38
N SER A 51 -11.19 -1.90 -10.70
CA SER A 51 -11.58 -2.65 -11.90
C SER A 51 -12.73 -3.60 -11.65
N MET A 52 -12.81 -4.17 -10.44
CA MET A 52 -13.84 -5.13 -10.04
C MET A 52 -14.09 -5.05 -8.53
N LEU A 53 -15.37 -5.13 -8.14
CA LEU A 53 -15.80 -5.35 -6.76
C LEU A 53 -16.27 -6.81 -6.63
N VAL A 54 -15.84 -7.48 -5.57
CA VAL A 54 -16.15 -8.87 -5.27
C VAL A 54 -16.91 -8.93 -3.95
N ILE A 55 -18.08 -9.58 -3.95
CA ILE A 55 -18.85 -9.88 -2.73
C ILE A 55 -18.79 -11.40 -2.50
N PRO A 56 -18.03 -11.87 -1.49
CA PRO A 56 -17.90 -13.29 -1.18
C PRO A 56 -19.17 -13.95 -0.65
N GLY A 57 -19.08 -15.26 -0.42
CA GLY A 57 -20.09 -16.04 0.30
C GLY A 57 -20.26 -15.63 1.76
N GLY A 58 -21.36 -16.08 2.36
CA GLY A 58 -21.77 -15.73 3.72
C GLY A 58 -23.30 -15.61 3.85
N ALA A 59 -23.79 -14.54 4.48
CA ALA A 59 -25.20 -14.21 4.61
C ALA A 59 -25.52 -12.88 3.92
N ASP A 60 -26.61 -12.81 3.14
CA ASP A 60 -26.89 -11.67 2.28
C ASP A 60 -27.64 -10.51 2.96
N LEU A 61 -28.46 -10.78 3.99
CA LEU A 61 -29.18 -9.74 4.74
C LEU A 61 -28.25 -8.73 5.42
N PRO A 62 -27.13 -9.13 6.06
CA PRO A 62 -26.18 -8.15 6.58
C PRO A 62 -25.57 -7.24 5.49
N TYR A 63 -25.41 -7.71 4.24
CA TYR A 63 -25.01 -6.85 3.12
C TYR A 63 -26.08 -5.81 2.83
N CYS A 64 -27.35 -6.23 2.84
CA CYS A 64 -28.50 -5.35 2.66
C CYS A 64 -28.54 -4.27 3.75
N ASP A 65 -28.41 -4.68 5.01
CA ASP A 65 -28.44 -3.77 6.17
C ASP A 65 -27.29 -2.75 6.13
N ALA A 66 -26.13 -3.15 5.61
CA ALA A 66 -24.96 -2.28 5.53
C ALA A 66 -24.95 -1.33 4.33
N LEU A 67 -25.49 -1.76 3.18
CA LEU A 67 -25.24 -1.10 1.89
C LEU A 67 -26.50 -0.65 1.15
N ASN A 68 -27.71 -1.01 1.59
CA ASN A 68 -28.94 -0.53 0.95
C ASN A 68 -29.03 1.00 0.93
N GLY A 69 -29.65 1.54 -0.13
CA GLY A 69 -29.68 2.97 -0.40
C GLY A 69 -28.39 3.46 -1.05
N GLU A 70 -27.58 4.21 -0.30
CA GLU A 70 -26.42 4.92 -0.86
C GLU A 70 -25.33 3.96 -1.38
N GLY A 71 -24.98 2.92 -0.61
CA GLY A 71 -23.94 1.96 -0.98
C GLY A 71 -24.26 1.25 -2.30
N ASN A 72 -25.48 0.72 -2.42
CA ASN A 72 -25.98 0.09 -3.64
C ASN A 72 -26.09 1.07 -4.81
N GLY A 73 -26.42 2.33 -4.53
CA GLY A 73 -26.35 3.41 -5.52
C GLY A 73 -24.94 3.55 -6.11
N LYS A 74 -23.92 3.60 -5.25
CA LYS A 74 -22.50 3.67 -5.65
C LYS A 74 -22.07 2.41 -6.41
N ILE A 75 -22.37 1.22 -5.90
CA ILE A 75 -22.01 -0.05 -6.57
C ILE A 75 -22.67 -0.13 -7.95
N SER A 76 -23.97 0.14 -8.04
CA SER A 76 -24.72 0.13 -9.30
C SER A 76 -24.16 1.12 -10.31
N GLN A 77 -23.82 2.34 -9.87
CA GLN A 77 -23.25 3.35 -10.74
C GLN A 77 -21.87 2.94 -11.26
N PHE A 78 -21.02 2.38 -10.40
CA PHE A 78 -19.70 1.85 -10.75
C PHE A 78 -19.80 0.80 -11.86
N VAL A 79 -20.63 -0.22 -11.67
CA VAL A 79 -20.80 -1.29 -12.67
C VAL A 79 -21.38 -0.73 -13.97
N ARG A 80 -22.45 0.08 -13.91
CA ARG A 80 -23.07 0.67 -15.10
C ARG A 80 -22.12 1.55 -15.90
N LYS A 81 -21.12 2.18 -15.26
CA LYS A 81 -20.10 3.01 -15.93
C LYS A 81 -18.94 2.21 -16.54
N GLY A 82 -18.87 0.90 -16.36
CA GLY A 82 -17.80 0.05 -16.91
C GLY A 82 -17.08 -0.80 -15.87
N GLY A 83 -17.43 -0.66 -14.59
CA GLY A 83 -16.96 -1.53 -13.52
C GLY A 83 -17.49 -2.96 -13.64
N ARG A 84 -16.92 -3.85 -12.83
CA ARG A 84 -17.25 -5.28 -12.81
C ARG A 84 -17.71 -5.68 -11.41
N TYR A 85 -18.69 -6.57 -11.35
CA TYR A 85 -19.15 -7.16 -10.10
C TYR A 85 -19.00 -8.68 -10.14
N LEU A 86 -18.43 -9.26 -9.09
CA LEU A 86 -18.29 -10.70 -8.94
C LEU A 86 -18.95 -11.13 -7.62
N GLY A 87 -19.97 -11.99 -7.69
CA GLY A 87 -20.69 -12.46 -6.51
C GLY A 87 -20.55 -13.97 -6.36
N PHE A 88 -20.11 -14.43 -5.18
CA PHE A 88 -20.05 -15.84 -4.83
C PHE A 88 -21.14 -16.18 -3.80
N CYS A 89 -21.93 -17.23 -4.04
CA CYS A 89 -22.99 -17.70 -3.15
C CYS A 89 -23.91 -16.54 -2.66
N ALA A 90 -23.82 -16.11 -1.40
CA ALA A 90 -24.52 -14.95 -0.85
C ALA A 90 -24.35 -13.67 -1.67
N GLY A 91 -23.16 -13.40 -2.22
CA GLY A 91 -22.95 -12.30 -3.15
C GLY A 91 -23.72 -12.47 -4.48
N GLY A 92 -23.94 -13.71 -4.91
CA GLY A 92 -24.82 -14.04 -6.04
C GLY A 92 -26.30 -13.76 -5.73
N TYR A 93 -26.78 -14.17 -4.55
CA TYR A 93 -28.14 -13.85 -4.08
C TYR A 93 -28.37 -12.35 -3.94
N TYR A 94 -27.41 -11.65 -3.33
CA TYR A 94 -27.45 -10.20 -3.10
C TYR A 94 -27.56 -9.38 -4.40
N ALA A 95 -26.95 -9.86 -5.48
CA ALA A 95 -26.99 -9.21 -6.79
C ALA A 95 -28.20 -9.62 -7.65
N ALA A 96 -29.00 -10.60 -7.23
CA ALA A 96 -30.25 -10.97 -7.90
C ALA A 96 -31.37 -10.00 -7.56
N LYS A 97 -32.43 -9.93 -8.38
CA LYS A 97 -33.58 -9.07 -8.09
C LYS A 97 -34.36 -9.56 -6.88
N ARG A 98 -34.41 -10.88 -6.69
CA ARG A 98 -35.07 -11.56 -5.57
C ARG A 98 -34.19 -12.71 -5.08
N CYS A 99 -34.12 -12.84 -3.76
CA CYS A 99 -33.52 -13.98 -3.07
C CYS A 99 -34.65 -14.85 -2.52
N GLU A 100 -34.56 -16.16 -2.76
CA GLU A 100 -35.39 -17.22 -2.16
C GLU A 100 -34.44 -18.28 -1.61
N PHE A 101 -34.06 -18.16 -0.33
CA PHE A 101 -33.20 -19.11 0.37
C PHE A 101 -34.01 -19.87 1.41
N GLU A 102 -34.01 -21.20 1.33
CA GLU A 102 -34.76 -22.13 2.20
C GLU A 102 -36.23 -21.70 2.37
N GLU A 103 -36.89 -21.33 1.27
CA GLU A 103 -38.27 -20.83 1.29
C GLU A 103 -39.25 -21.89 1.87
N GLY A 104 -40.00 -21.50 2.90
CA GLY A 104 -40.88 -22.37 3.66
C GLY A 104 -40.23 -23.01 4.90
N ASP A 105 -38.94 -22.82 5.13
CA ASP A 105 -38.29 -23.21 6.38
C ASP A 105 -38.54 -22.17 7.49
N PRO A 106 -39.11 -22.56 8.65
CA PRO A 106 -39.51 -21.60 9.68
C PRO A 106 -38.34 -20.91 10.40
N VAL A 107 -37.11 -21.40 10.24
CA VAL A 107 -35.91 -20.87 10.91
C VAL A 107 -34.96 -20.21 9.92
N MET A 108 -34.83 -20.80 8.72
CA MET A 108 -33.78 -20.46 7.76
C MET A 108 -34.27 -19.61 6.59
N GLU A 109 -35.58 -19.43 6.41
CA GLU A 109 -36.12 -18.72 5.26
C GLU A 109 -35.59 -17.28 5.15
N VAL A 110 -34.99 -16.97 4.00
CA VAL A 110 -34.68 -15.62 3.57
C VAL A 110 -35.32 -15.39 2.20
N SER A 111 -36.44 -14.65 2.18
CA SER A 111 -37.22 -14.39 0.98
C SER A 111 -37.48 -12.89 0.83
N GLY A 112 -37.01 -12.29 -0.27
CA GLY A 112 -37.15 -10.85 -0.45
C GLY A 112 -36.48 -10.26 -1.68
N SER A 113 -36.78 -8.99 -1.95
CA SER A 113 -36.14 -8.25 -3.05
C SER A 113 -34.73 -7.78 -2.65
N ARG A 114 -33.85 -7.55 -3.63
CA ARG A 114 -32.56 -6.86 -3.43
C ARG A 114 -32.43 -5.71 -4.41
N GLU A 115 -31.75 -4.63 -4.00
CA GLU A 115 -31.71 -3.38 -4.76
C GLU A 115 -30.79 -3.43 -5.98
N LEU A 116 -29.69 -4.20 -5.93
CA LEU A 116 -28.70 -4.25 -7.01
C LEU A 116 -29.30 -4.80 -8.31
N ALA A 117 -30.03 -5.92 -8.22
CA ALA A 117 -30.78 -6.53 -9.33
C ALA A 117 -29.99 -6.64 -10.65
N PHE A 118 -28.70 -6.95 -10.58
CA PHE A 118 -27.86 -7.19 -11.75
C PHE A 118 -28.30 -8.45 -12.50
N PHE A 119 -28.72 -9.49 -11.77
CA PHE A 119 -29.52 -10.56 -12.33
C PHE A 119 -31.01 -10.21 -12.17
N PRO A 120 -31.79 -10.10 -13.26
CA PRO A 120 -33.13 -9.52 -13.25
C PRO A 120 -34.24 -10.46 -12.73
N SER A 121 -33.89 -11.68 -12.33
CA SER A 121 -34.81 -12.73 -11.86
C SER A 121 -34.41 -13.19 -10.45
N THR A 122 -34.99 -14.30 -10.01
CA THR A 122 -34.79 -14.88 -8.68
C THR A 122 -33.53 -15.75 -8.63
N ALA A 123 -32.70 -15.55 -7.61
CA ALA A 123 -31.74 -16.56 -7.17
C ALA A 123 -32.41 -17.42 -6.09
N ARG A 124 -32.48 -18.74 -6.31
CA ARG A 124 -33.18 -19.69 -5.44
C ARG A 124 -32.25 -20.77 -4.93
N GLY A 125 -32.26 -21.01 -3.62
CA GLY A 125 -31.62 -22.17 -3.03
C GLY A 125 -32.12 -22.48 -1.62
N CYS A 126 -31.44 -23.32 -0.86
CA CYS A 126 -30.26 -24.06 -1.29
C CYS A 126 -30.57 -25.02 -2.44
N VAL A 127 -29.64 -25.19 -3.38
CA VAL A 127 -29.77 -26.18 -4.48
C VAL A 127 -29.80 -27.61 -3.95
N TYR A 128 -29.03 -27.85 -2.89
CA TYR A 128 -28.99 -29.08 -2.12
C TYR A 128 -29.34 -28.79 -0.67
N LYS A 129 -30.25 -29.58 -0.10
CA LYS A 129 -30.70 -29.44 1.29
C LYS A 129 -29.63 -29.86 2.31
N GLY A 130 -29.80 -29.40 3.54
CA GLY A 130 -28.95 -29.75 4.69
C GLY A 130 -27.88 -28.71 5.01
N PHE A 131 -28.06 -27.47 4.55
CA PHE A 131 -27.18 -26.36 4.94
C PHE A 131 -27.24 -26.09 6.45
N ASP A 132 -26.09 -25.77 7.03
CA ASP A 132 -25.91 -25.41 8.42
C ASP A 132 -24.91 -24.25 8.50
N TYR A 133 -25.23 -23.20 9.24
CA TYR A 133 -24.36 -22.03 9.41
C TYR A 133 -23.13 -22.33 10.25
N GLU A 134 -23.23 -23.30 11.17
CA GLU A 134 -22.20 -23.58 12.17
C GLU A 134 -21.34 -24.81 11.81
N SER A 135 -21.57 -25.45 10.66
CA SER A 135 -20.83 -26.65 10.26
C SER A 135 -20.72 -26.85 8.74
N HIS A 136 -19.84 -27.77 8.34
CA HIS A 136 -19.67 -28.20 6.94
C HIS A 136 -20.60 -29.36 6.53
N SER A 137 -21.57 -29.73 7.36
CA SER A 137 -22.44 -30.89 7.13
C SER A 137 -23.24 -30.81 5.82
N GLY A 138 -23.63 -29.59 5.41
CA GLY A 138 -24.31 -29.32 4.15
C GLY A 138 -23.40 -29.23 2.92
N SER A 139 -22.08 -29.27 3.11
CA SER A 139 -21.12 -29.06 2.05
C SER A 139 -21.03 -30.25 1.08
N LYS A 140 -20.74 -29.95 -0.19
CA LYS A 140 -20.62 -30.96 -1.26
C LYS A 140 -19.55 -30.58 -2.28
N ALA A 141 -18.98 -31.60 -2.92
CA ALA A 141 -18.31 -31.44 -4.20
C ALA A 141 -19.36 -31.53 -5.32
N VAL A 142 -19.45 -30.51 -6.17
CA VAL A 142 -20.47 -30.39 -7.21
C VAL A 142 -19.81 -30.29 -8.58
N THR A 143 -20.21 -31.17 -9.49
CA THR A 143 -19.86 -31.12 -10.90
C THR A 143 -20.79 -30.18 -11.64
N MET A 144 -20.21 -29.19 -12.31
CA MET A 144 -20.90 -28.29 -13.22
C MET A 144 -20.52 -28.57 -14.67
N GLU A 145 -21.51 -28.48 -15.56
CA GLU A 145 -21.30 -28.45 -17.00
C GLU A 145 -21.08 -27.02 -17.45
N VAL A 146 -19.92 -26.75 -18.05
CA VAL A 146 -19.52 -25.41 -18.48
C VAL A 146 -19.99 -25.16 -19.91
N ASN A 147 -20.54 -23.97 -20.14
CA ASN A 147 -20.84 -23.49 -21.47
C ASN A 147 -19.55 -23.04 -22.18
N THR A 148 -18.92 -23.95 -22.93
CA THR A 148 -17.66 -23.69 -23.63
C THR A 148 -17.80 -22.71 -24.79
N ASP A 149 -19.01 -22.49 -25.31
CA ASP A 149 -19.25 -21.42 -26.31
C ASP A 149 -19.10 -20.04 -25.67
N ALA A 150 -19.56 -19.91 -24.41
CA ALA A 150 -19.43 -18.69 -23.61
C ALA A 150 -18.02 -18.50 -23.02
N LEU A 151 -17.32 -19.61 -22.76
CA LEU A 151 -16.03 -19.71 -22.06
C LEU A 151 -15.08 -20.68 -22.81
N PRO A 152 -14.53 -20.28 -23.97
CA PRO A 152 -13.75 -21.19 -24.83
C PRO A 152 -12.42 -21.65 -24.21
N SER A 153 -11.88 -20.91 -23.23
CA SER A 153 -10.65 -21.25 -22.49
C SER A 153 -10.91 -22.16 -21.28
N SER A 154 -12.17 -22.52 -20.99
CA SER A 154 -12.54 -23.34 -19.84
C SER A 154 -12.66 -24.84 -20.21
N PRO A 155 -12.39 -25.76 -19.27
CA PRO A 155 -12.84 -27.15 -19.40
C PRO A 155 -14.38 -27.24 -19.52
N SER A 156 -14.88 -28.29 -20.17
CA SER A 156 -16.32 -28.53 -20.36
C SER A 156 -17.05 -29.01 -19.11
N LYS A 157 -16.31 -29.52 -18.12
CA LYS A 157 -16.82 -29.91 -16.81
C LYS A 157 -15.84 -29.44 -15.73
N VAL A 158 -16.37 -29.07 -14.58
CA VAL A 158 -15.58 -28.62 -13.44
C VAL A 158 -16.20 -29.08 -12.14
N VAL A 159 -15.39 -29.53 -11.19
CA VAL A 159 -15.84 -29.90 -9.84
C VAL A 159 -15.45 -28.78 -8.89
N VAL A 160 -16.42 -28.25 -8.15
CA VAL A 160 -16.24 -27.10 -7.25
C VAL A 160 -16.86 -27.36 -5.89
N TYR A 161 -16.43 -26.59 -4.90
CA TYR A 161 -17.05 -26.57 -3.59
C TYR A 161 -18.45 -25.96 -3.65
N TYR A 162 -19.35 -26.47 -2.82
CA TYR A 162 -20.69 -25.94 -2.62
C TYR A 162 -21.04 -25.99 -1.14
N ASN A 163 -21.60 -24.89 -0.62
CA ASN A 163 -22.30 -24.87 0.67
C ASN A 163 -23.34 -23.73 0.65
N GLY A 164 -24.64 -24.05 0.78
CA GLY A 164 -25.73 -23.04 0.88
C GLY A 164 -26.10 -22.28 -0.41
N GLY A 165 -25.49 -22.65 -1.53
CA GLY A 165 -25.60 -21.94 -2.79
C GLY A 165 -26.94 -22.07 -3.54
N GLY A 166 -27.25 -21.10 -4.41
CA GLY A 166 -28.49 -21.06 -5.18
C GLY A 166 -28.31 -21.27 -6.69
N LEU A 167 -29.39 -21.49 -7.43
CA LEU A 167 -29.40 -21.39 -8.88
C LEU A 167 -30.07 -20.08 -9.35
N PHE A 168 -29.81 -19.69 -10.58
CA PHE A 168 -30.38 -18.50 -11.22
C PHE A 168 -31.60 -18.90 -12.06
N VAL A 169 -32.81 -18.67 -11.52
CA VAL A 169 -34.08 -19.16 -12.07
C VAL A 169 -34.39 -18.51 -13.42
N ASP A 170 -34.78 -19.31 -14.40
CA ASP A 170 -35.19 -18.86 -15.74
C ASP A 170 -34.13 -17.96 -16.41
N ALA A 171 -32.85 -18.25 -16.19
CA ALA A 171 -31.74 -17.45 -16.70
C ALA A 171 -31.76 -17.33 -18.24
N SER A 172 -32.13 -18.39 -18.97
CA SER A 172 -32.20 -18.36 -20.44
C SER A 172 -33.31 -17.46 -20.98
N LYS A 173 -34.32 -17.12 -20.16
CA LYS A 173 -35.40 -16.20 -20.54
C LYS A 173 -35.00 -14.73 -20.39
N GLN A 174 -33.87 -14.44 -19.74
CA GLN A 174 -33.43 -13.07 -19.47
C GLN A 174 -32.55 -12.53 -20.61
N ARG A 175 -32.94 -11.39 -21.21
CA ARG A 175 -32.28 -10.84 -22.42
C ARG A 175 -30.79 -10.50 -22.25
N ASN A 176 -30.38 -10.08 -21.06
CA ASN A 176 -29.02 -9.60 -20.79
C ASN A 176 -28.20 -10.60 -19.98
N VAL A 177 -28.62 -11.87 -19.95
CA VAL A 177 -27.98 -12.91 -19.17
C VAL A 177 -27.50 -14.03 -20.09
N GLU A 178 -26.31 -14.51 -19.81
CA GLU A 178 -25.70 -15.66 -20.46
C GLU A 178 -25.33 -16.69 -19.39
N ILE A 179 -25.74 -17.94 -19.57
CA ILE A 179 -25.44 -19.01 -18.62
C ILE A 179 -24.02 -19.51 -18.88
N LEU A 180 -23.16 -19.47 -17.85
CA LEU A 180 -21.77 -19.88 -17.91
C LEU A 180 -21.58 -21.34 -17.50
N ALA A 181 -22.34 -21.81 -16.52
CA ALA A 181 -22.27 -23.19 -16.05
C ALA A 181 -23.63 -23.65 -15.49
N ARG A 182 -23.86 -24.97 -15.53
CA ARG A 182 -25.08 -25.61 -15.03
C ARG A 182 -24.76 -26.69 -14.00
N TYR A 183 -25.61 -26.83 -12.99
CA TYR A 183 -25.54 -27.96 -12.06
C TYR A 183 -25.77 -29.26 -12.85
N SER A 184 -24.86 -30.23 -12.70
CA SER A 184 -24.93 -31.53 -13.38
C SER A 184 -25.03 -32.65 -12.34
N GLU A 185 -24.03 -32.76 -11.45
CA GLU A 185 -23.98 -33.79 -10.41
C GLU A 185 -23.51 -33.20 -9.06
N PRO A 186 -23.99 -33.70 -7.91
CA PRO A 186 -25.09 -34.65 -7.77
C PRO A 186 -26.43 -34.04 -8.20
N LYS A 187 -27.49 -34.86 -8.29
CA LYS A 187 -28.83 -34.39 -8.66
C LYS A 187 -29.33 -33.36 -7.64
N ALA A 188 -29.72 -32.18 -8.11
CA ALA A 188 -30.23 -31.10 -7.29
C ALA A 188 -31.61 -31.43 -6.66
N ASP A 189 -31.85 -30.90 -5.46
CA ASP A 189 -33.12 -31.01 -4.74
C ASP A 189 -34.18 -30.04 -5.28
N ILE A 190 -33.74 -28.96 -5.92
CA ILE A 190 -34.60 -28.00 -6.62
C ILE A 190 -34.60 -28.26 -8.13
N GLN A 191 -35.68 -27.87 -8.79
CA GLN A 191 -35.87 -28.04 -10.24
C GLN A 191 -36.01 -26.68 -10.92
N ASP A 192 -35.31 -26.53 -12.03
CA ASP A 192 -35.37 -25.39 -12.94
C ASP A 192 -35.02 -25.89 -14.36
N ASN A 193 -35.49 -25.21 -15.41
CA ASN A 193 -35.22 -25.65 -16.78
C ASN A 193 -33.75 -25.46 -17.18
N ASP A 194 -33.10 -24.43 -16.63
CA ASP A 194 -31.74 -24.06 -16.98
C ASP A 194 -30.71 -24.68 -16.04
N MET A 195 -31.07 -24.89 -14.77
CA MET A 195 -30.17 -25.33 -13.71
C MET A 195 -28.90 -24.46 -13.64
N ALA A 196 -29.03 -23.15 -13.88
CA ALA A 196 -27.90 -22.24 -14.03
C ALA A 196 -27.16 -22.05 -12.69
N ALA A 197 -25.94 -22.56 -12.62
CA ALA A 197 -25.05 -22.45 -11.46
C ALA A 197 -24.18 -21.19 -11.52
N ALA A 198 -23.91 -20.68 -12.72
CA ALA A 198 -23.15 -19.45 -12.93
C ALA A 198 -23.72 -18.66 -14.11
N VAL A 199 -23.82 -17.34 -13.96
CA VAL A 199 -24.36 -16.44 -14.98
C VAL A 199 -23.50 -15.20 -15.19
N TYR A 200 -23.39 -14.77 -16.43
CA TYR A 200 -22.87 -13.45 -16.81
C TYR A 200 -24.04 -12.53 -17.13
N CYS A 201 -24.07 -11.35 -16.51
CA CYS A 201 -25.08 -10.32 -16.79
C CYS A 201 -24.42 -9.07 -17.37
N LYS A 202 -24.95 -8.57 -18.49
CA LYS A 202 -24.55 -7.27 -19.03
C LYS A 202 -25.26 -6.14 -18.27
N VAL A 203 -24.48 -5.23 -17.67
CA VAL A 203 -25.00 -4.14 -16.83
C VAL A 203 -24.44 -2.79 -17.29
N GLY A 204 -25.24 -2.05 -18.07
CA GLY A 204 -24.79 -0.79 -18.67
C GLY A 204 -23.53 -1.00 -19.52
N LYS A 205 -22.47 -0.22 -19.27
CA LYS A 205 -21.16 -0.41 -19.91
C LYS A 205 -20.35 -1.56 -19.31
N GLY A 206 -20.59 -1.92 -18.05
CA GLY A 206 -19.89 -2.98 -17.33
C GLY A 206 -20.59 -4.34 -17.41
N CYS A 207 -20.35 -5.18 -16.40
CA CYS A 207 -20.94 -6.52 -16.28
C CYS A 207 -20.89 -7.05 -14.84
N SER A 208 -21.65 -8.11 -14.58
CA SER A 208 -21.53 -8.94 -13.39
C SER A 208 -21.38 -10.41 -13.75
N VAL A 209 -20.65 -11.17 -12.93
CA VAL A 209 -20.68 -12.64 -12.94
C VAL A 209 -21.09 -13.10 -11.56
N LEU A 210 -22.09 -13.97 -11.50
CA LEU A 210 -22.67 -14.46 -10.26
C LEU A 210 -22.58 -15.98 -10.22
N PHE A 211 -22.16 -16.50 -9.07
CA PHE A 211 -22.04 -17.93 -8.81
C PHE A 211 -22.98 -18.35 -7.70
N GLY A 212 -23.65 -19.47 -7.94
CA GLY A 212 -24.31 -20.28 -6.92
C GLY A 212 -23.36 -21.21 -6.19
N THR A 213 -22.18 -21.47 -6.72
CA THR A 213 -21.16 -22.34 -6.15
C THR A 213 -19.95 -21.54 -5.69
N HIS A 214 -18.92 -22.23 -5.20
CA HIS A 214 -17.69 -21.65 -4.70
C HIS A 214 -16.47 -22.05 -5.55
N PRO A 215 -16.34 -21.58 -6.81
CA PRO A 215 -15.16 -21.84 -7.61
C PRO A 215 -13.89 -21.17 -7.06
N GLU A 216 -13.99 -20.22 -6.13
CA GLU A 216 -12.88 -19.56 -5.44
C GLU A 216 -12.26 -20.40 -4.31
N PHE A 217 -12.98 -21.41 -3.82
CA PHE A 217 -12.51 -22.23 -2.72
C PHE A 217 -11.38 -23.17 -3.18
N SER A 218 -10.23 -23.03 -2.53
CA SER A 218 -8.99 -23.75 -2.85
C SER A 218 -8.81 -24.93 -1.88
N PRO A 219 -8.64 -26.17 -2.38
CA PRO A 219 -8.38 -27.34 -1.54
C PRO A 219 -7.15 -27.19 -0.62
N ALA A 220 -6.17 -26.38 -0.99
CA ALA A 220 -4.97 -26.13 -0.17
C ALA A 220 -5.26 -25.30 1.10
N LEU A 221 -6.37 -24.57 1.12
CA LEU A 221 -6.79 -23.73 2.23
C LEU A 221 -7.88 -24.38 3.09
N MET A 222 -8.59 -25.37 2.56
CA MET A 222 -9.60 -26.14 3.29
C MET A 222 -8.91 -27.00 4.36
N ARG A 223 -9.31 -26.86 5.62
CA ARG A 223 -8.82 -27.67 6.73
C ARG A 223 -10.00 -28.33 7.42
N ALA A 224 -10.03 -29.65 7.45
CA ALA A 224 -10.95 -30.35 8.33
C ALA A 224 -10.53 -30.12 9.79
N GLU A 225 -11.51 -29.86 10.65
CA GLU A 225 -11.30 -30.02 12.08
C GLU A 225 -11.03 -31.49 12.39
N SER A 226 -10.27 -31.77 13.45
CA SER A 226 -9.99 -33.14 13.88
C SER A 226 -11.31 -33.83 14.26
N SER A 227 -11.88 -34.60 13.32
CA SER A 227 -13.10 -35.46 13.36
C SER A 227 -14.19 -35.20 12.29
N ASP A 228 -13.99 -34.29 11.32
CA ASP A 228 -14.98 -34.09 10.23
C ASP A 228 -14.69 -34.95 8.98
N ASP A 229 -15.00 -36.26 9.09
CA ASP A 229 -14.82 -37.24 8.01
C ASP A 229 -15.60 -36.87 6.72
N HIS A 230 -16.70 -36.13 6.84
CA HIS A 230 -17.51 -35.71 5.69
C HIS A 230 -16.81 -34.63 4.89
N PHE A 231 -16.30 -33.59 5.57
CA PHE A 231 -15.60 -32.51 4.90
C PHE A 231 -14.29 -32.99 4.26
N ASP A 232 -13.57 -33.92 4.90
CA ASP A 232 -12.40 -34.58 4.30
C ASP A 232 -12.74 -35.32 3.00
N GLN A 233 -13.90 -36.00 2.94
CA GLN A 233 -14.37 -36.63 1.72
C GLN A 233 -14.69 -35.60 0.63
N VAL A 234 -15.26 -34.45 0.97
CA VAL A 234 -15.51 -33.35 0.02
C VAL A 234 -14.18 -32.81 -0.53
N ILE A 235 -13.20 -32.54 0.34
CA ILE A 235 -11.86 -32.07 -0.06
C ILE A 235 -11.20 -33.09 -1.02
N SER A 236 -11.29 -34.38 -0.71
CA SER A 236 -10.69 -35.45 -1.52
C SER A 236 -11.25 -35.55 -2.94
N GLN A 237 -12.49 -35.09 -3.16
CA GLN A 237 -13.14 -35.06 -4.48
C GLN A 237 -12.78 -33.81 -5.29
N ILE A 238 -12.56 -32.67 -4.61
CA ILE A 238 -12.24 -31.40 -5.27
C ILE A 238 -10.75 -31.36 -5.65
N LYS A 239 -9.87 -31.85 -4.78
CA LYS A 239 -8.41 -31.77 -4.95
C LYS A 239 -7.89 -32.28 -6.31
N PRO A 240 -8.35 -33.42 -6.86
CA PRO A 240 -7.92 -33.90 -8.18
C PRO A 240 -8.36 -33.02 -9.35
N ASN A 241 -9.37 -32.16 -9.17
CA ASN A 241 -9.98 -31.30 -10.19
C ASN A 241 -9.62 -29.81 -10.00
N ASP A 242 -8.64 -29.51 -9.15
CA ASP A 242 -8.32 -28.14 -8.76
C ASP A 242 -7.80 -27.30 -9.95
N ARG A 243 -7.11 -27.95 -10.88
CA ARG A 243 -6.63 -27.32 -12.11
C ARG A 243 -7.79 -26.87 -13.01
N GLU A 244 -8.78 -27.73 -13.20
CA GLU A 244 -9.99 -27.42 -13.97
C GLU A 244 -10.79 -26.30 -13.32
N ARG A 245 -10.88 -26.28 -11.98
CA ARG A 245 -11.49 -25.18 -11.21
C ARG A 245 -10.78 -23.85 -11.47
N LYS A 246 -9.44 -23.84 -11.40
CA LYS A 246 -8.61 -22.66 -11.69
C LYS A 246 -8.82 -22.17 -13.13
N LEU A 247 -8.85 -23.07 -14.12
CA LEU A 247 -9.09 -22.72 -15.52
C LEU A 247 -10.50 -22.13 -15.74
N PHE A 248 -11.51 -22.69 -15.09
CA PHE A 248 -12.88 -22.18 -15.16
C PHE A 248 -13.00 -20.76 -14.59
N LEU A 249 -12.47 -20.52 -13.39
CA LEU A 249 -12.50 -19.19 -12.78
C LEU A 249 -11.70 -18.17 -13.60
N ARG A 250 -10.52 -18.56 -14.11
CA ARG A 250 -9.74 -17.74 -15.03
C ARG A 250 -10.54 -17.34 -16.27
N ALA A 251 -11.21 -18.29 -16.93
CA ALA A 251 -12.02 -18.02 -18.11
C ALA A 251 -13.17 -17.04 -17.80
N CYS A 252 -13.78 -17.15 -16.62
CA CYS A 252 -14.80 -16.20 -16.17
C CYS A 252 -14.23 -14.77 -16.02
N LEU A 253 -13.05 -14.63 -15.41
CA LEU A 253 -12.36 -13.35 -15.26
C LEU A 253 -11.94 -12.75 -16.62
N GLU A 254 -11.48 -13.58 -17.56
CA GLU A 254 -11.21 -13.18 -18.96
C GLU A 254 -12.49 -12.69 -19.65
N LYS A 255 -13.63 -13.39 -19.48
CA LYS A 255 -14.93 -12.98 -20.03
C LYS A 255 -15.41 -11.63 -19.47
N MET A 256 -15.07 -11.32 -18.21
CA MET A 256 -15.31 -10.01 -17.63
C MET A 256 -14.38 -8.92 -18.21
N GLY A 257 -13.39 -9.28 -19.04
CA GLY A 257 -12.45 -8.36 -19.67
C GLY A 257 -11.34 -7.91 -18.72
N LEU A 258 -10.92 -8.77 -17.79
CA LEU A 258 -9.72 -8.59 -16.98
C LEU A 258 -8.51 -9.23 -17.66
N LYS A 259 -7.32 -8.66 -17.43
CA LYS A 259 -6.06 -9.29 -17.84
C LYS A 259 -5.63 -10.31 -16.78
N VAL A 260 -5.65 -11.59 -17.12
CA VAL A 260 -5.30 -12.66 -16.18
C VAL A 260 -3.85 -13.13 -16.35
N ASN A 261 -3.32 -13.77 -15.32
CA ASN A 261 -2.04 -14.45 -15.33
C ASN A 261 -2.07 -15.64 -16.32
N GLU A 262 -0.98 -15.84 -17.06
CA GLU A 262 -0.90 -16.85 -18.12
C GLU A 262 -0.82 -18.29 -17.57
N GLY A 263 -0.27 -18.47 -16.36
CA GLY A 263 -0.17 -19.76 -15.68
C GLY A 263 -1.23 -19.93 -14.58
N VAL A 264 -1.93 -21.07 -14.59
CA VAL A 264 -2.79 -21.52 -13.48
C VAL A 264 -2.10 -22.52 -12.56
N ASP A 265 -1.06 -23.18 -13.07
CA ASP A 265 -0.26 -24.21 -12.39
C ASP A 265 0.99 -23.62 -11.71
N GLY A 266 1.21 -22.31 -11.86
CA GLY A 266 2.31 -21.56 -11.25
C GLY A 266 1.83 -20.84 -10.00
N ALA A 267 2.16 -21.41 -8.84
CA ALA A 267 1.99 -20.81 -7.52
C ALA A 267 2.50 -19.36 -7.48
N VAL A 268 2.05 -18.61 -6.48
CA VAL A 268 2.58 -17.30 -6.09
C VAL A 268 4.10 -17.25 -6.32
N PRO A 269 4.65 -16.21 -6.99
CA PRO A 269 6.08 -16.13 -7.29
C PRO A 269 6.91 -16.43 -6.03
N ARG A 270 7.72 -17.49 -6.09
CA ARG A 270 8.57 -17.89 -4.96
C ARG A 270 9.56 -16.79 -4.63
N LEU A 271 9.85 -16.62 -3.35
CA LEU A 271 10.89 -15.71 -2.91
C LEU A 271 12.25 -16.18 -3.44
N THR A 272 13.07 -15.23 -3.87
CA THR A 272 14.45 -15.48 -4.32
C THR A 272 15.44 -14.99 -3.27
N PRO A 273 16.70 -15.44 -3.29
CA PRO A 273 17.74 -14.87 -2.45
C PRO A 273 17.88 -13.35 -2.65
N ILE A 274 18.22 -12.65 -1.57
CA ILE A 274 18.56 -11.23 -1.57
C ILE A 274 20.09 -11.12 -1.59
N PHE A 275 20.65 -10.58 -2.65
CA PHE A 275 22.10 -10.38 -2.80
C PHE A 275 22.52 -9.02 -2.26
N VAL A 276 23.55 -9.00 -1.41
CA VAL A 276 24.10 -7.76 -0.82
C VAL A 276 25.53 -7.54 -1.32
N ALA A 277 25.79 -6.40 -1.94
CA ALA A 277 27.09 -6.05 -2.51
C ALA A 277 27.52 -4.61 -2.18
N SER A 278 28.84 -4.40 -2.09
CA SER A 278 29.46 -3.08 -1.89
C SER A 278 30.85 -3.02 -2.53
N PRO A 279 30.96 -2.98 -3.87
CA PRO A 279 32.27 -2.89 -4.54
C PRO A 279 32.94 -1.51 -4.37
N ILE A 280 32.19 -0.45 -4.05
CA ILE A 280 32.72 0.91 -3.84
C ILE A 280 33.40 1.02 -2.46
N ASP A 281 32.82 0.39 -1.42
CA ASP A 281 33.49 0.15 -0.14
C ASP A 281 33.74 -1.36 0.05
N PRO A 282 34.94 -1.86 -0.30
CA PRO A 282 35.29 -3.28 -0.24
C PRO A 282 35.15 -3.95 1.13
N ARG A 283 35.00 -3.18 2.21
CA ARG A 283 34.79 -3.73 3.55
C ARG A 283 33.32 -3.74 3.97
N GLY A 284 32.44 -3.09 3.21
CA GLY A 284 31.05 -2.84 3.59
C GLY A 284 30.26 -4.11 3.86
N THR A 285 30.29 -5.09 2.96
CA THR A 285 29.55 -6.36 3.09
C THR A 285 30.06 -7.20 4.26
N ASN A 286 31.37 -7.42 4.33
CA ASN A 286 31.99 -8.19 5.41
C ASN A 286 31.79 -7.55 6.78
N LYS A 287 31.93 -6.22 6.88
CA LYS A 287 31.68 -5.49 8.12
C LYS A 287 30.23 -5.64 8.58
N LEU A 288 29.26 -5.54 7.67
CA LEU A 288 27.86 -5.75 8.00
C LEU A 288 27.61 -7.18 8.47
N LEU A 289 28.10 -8.19 7.74
CA LEU A 289 27.93 -9.60 8.12
C LEU A 289 28.50 -9.88 9.52
N THR A 290 29.71 -9.38 9.82
CA THR A 290 30.30 -9.48 11.16
C THR A 290 29.42 -8.78 12.21
N THR A 291 28.97 -7.56 11.94
CA THR A 291 28.10 -6.80 12.84
C THR A 291 26.80 -7.55 13.16
N LEU A 292 26.19 -8.18 12.15
CA LEU A 292 24.98 -8.98 12.33
C LEU A 292 25.24 -10.21 13.19
N LYS A 293 26.31 -10.97 12.91
CA LYS A 293 26.69 -12.16 13.67
C LYS A 293 27.06 -11.87 15.13
N GLU A 294 27.55 -10.67 15.42
CA GLU A 294 27.94 -10.26 16.78
C GLU A 294 26.78 -9.71 17.61
N ASN A 295 25.76 -9.11 16.97
CA ASN A 295 24.73 -8.33 17.67
C ASN A 295 23.31 -8.91 17.58
N LEU A 296 23.09 -9.98 16.82
CA LEU A 296 21.79 -10.65 16.73
C LEU A 296 21.82 -12.02 17.41
N ASP A 297 20.67 -12.43 17.93
CA ASP A 297 20.48 -13.74 18.52
C ASP A 297 20.10 -14.77 17.45
N PHE A 298 20.99 -15.74 17.24
CA PHE A 298 20.83 -16.78 16.22
C PHE A 298 20.17 -18.03 16.81
N VAL A 299 19.06 -18.46 16.21
CA VAL A 299 18.35 -19.71 16.58
C VAL A 299 18.98 -20.94 15.93
N SER A 300 19.74 -20.74 14.84
CA SER A 300 20.55 -21.74 14.16
C SER A 300 21.86 -21.08 13.69
N PRO A 301 22.90 -21.82 13.26
CA PRO A 301 24.21 -21.23 12.90
C PRO A 301 24.16 -19.99 11.99
N ASN A 302 23.17 -19.94 11.09
CA ASN A 302 22.99 -18.87 10.12
C ASN A 302 21.57 -18.25 10.15
N THR A 303 20.70 -18.69 11.05
CA THR A 303 19.29 -18.23 11.10
C THR A 303 19.03 -17.39 12.34
N PHE A 304 18.40 -16.24 12.16
CA PHE A 304 17.84 -15.44 13.25
C PHE A 304 16.37 -15.11 12.95
N GLU A 305 15.61 -14.86 14.01
CA GLU A 305 14.20 -14.48 13.95
C GLU A 305 14.06 -13.05 14.45
N ASP A 306 13.27 -12.24 13.75
CA ASP A 306 12.86 -10.92 14.20
C ASP A 306 11.31 -10.86 14.29
N ILE A 307 10.75 -9.70 14.63
CA ILE A 307 9.32 -9.54 14.91
C ILE A 307 8.44 -10.01 13.73
N ASN A 308 8.83 -9.72 12.49
CA ASN A 308 8.00 -9.98 11.32
C ASN A 308 8.52 -11.11 10.42
N ASP A 309 9.84 -11.31 10.34
CA ASP A 309 10.45 -12.26 9.42
C ASP A 309 11.55 -13.11 10.08
N THR A 310 11.73 -14.32 9.58
CA THR A 310 12.91 -15.16 9.80
C THR A 310 13.92 -14.93 8.68
N PHE A 311 15.20 -14.76 9.03
CA PHE A 311 16.27 -14.50 8.07
C PHE A 311 17.34 -15.59 8.14
N VAL A 312 17.87 -15.95 6.97
CA VAL A 312 18.99 -16.90 6.84
C VAL A 312 20.14 -16.19 6.13
N LEU A 313 21.29 -16.09 6.80
CA LEU A 313 22.47 -15.41 6.28
C LEU A 313 23.40 -16.40 5.58
N HIS A 314 23.81 -16.05 4.37
CA HIS A 314 24.72 -16.84 3.54
C HIS A 314 25.96 -16.01 3.22
N ASP A 315 27.13 -16.63 3.31
CA ASP A 315 28.36 -16.03 2.82
C ASP A 315 28.56 -16.30 1.32
N GLU A 316 29.66 -15.82 0.76
CA GLU A 316 29.95 -15.95 -0.67
C GLU A 316 30.09 -17.42 -1.12
N ASN A 317 30.64 -18.28 -0.25
CA ASN A 317 30.97 -19.67 -0.53
C ASN A 317 29.78 -20.63 -0.43
N ASP A 318 28.68 -20.19 0.17
CA ASP A 318 27.47 -21.00 0.27
C ASP A 318 26.84 -21.21 -1.11
N THR A 319 26.92 -22.43 -1.64
CA THR A 319 26.38 -22.84 -2.95
C THR A 319 24.94 -23.34 -2.88
N ASP A 320 24.47 -23.77 -1.71
CA ASP A 320 23.27 -24.61 -1.57
C ASP A 320 21.97 -23.81 -1.30
N ILE A 321 21.98 -22.49 -1.53
CA ILE A 321 20.82 -21.61 -1.27
C ILE A 321 19.59 -22.05 -2.08
N THR A 322 19.80 -22.68 -3.24
CA THR A 322 18.70 -23.19 -4.07
C THR A 322 18.05 -24.46 -3.51
N GLU A 323 18.75 -25.27 -2.71
CA GLU A 323 18.18 -26.47 -2.11
C GLU A 323 17.25 -26.10 -0.96
N ASP A 324 17.65 -25.17 -0.09
CA ASP A 324 16.80 -24.65 1.00
C ASP A 324 15.50 -24.02 0.50
N LEU A 325 15.54 -23.34 -0.66
CA LEU A 325 14.35 -22.75 -1.31
C LEU A 325 13.45 -23.79 -2.01
N ASN A 326 13.93 -25.02 -2.17
CA ASN A 326 13.24 -26.13 -2.83
C ASN A 326 12.82 -27.25 -1.86
N MET A 327 13.12 -27.14 -0.55
CA MET A 327 12.84 -28.18 0.44
C MET A 327 11.34 -28.48 0.69
N ASP A 328 10.42 -27.66 0.16
CA ASP A 328 8.96 -27.90 0.16
C ASP A 328 8.40 -28.28 -1.23
N SER A 329 9.25 -28.81 -2.14
CA SER A 329 8.97 -28.92 -3.58
C SER A 329 7.84 -29.86 -4.03
N ASP A 330 7.23 -30.63 -3.14
CA ASP A 330 6.16 -31.57 -3.50
C ASP A 330 4.72 -31.03 -3.33
N GLY A 331 4.53 -29.76 -2.91
CA GLY A 331 3.21 -29.16 -2.68
C GLY A 331 2.98 -27.76 -3.27
N GLU A 332 1.73 -27.44 -3.62
CA GLU A 332 1.32 -26.05 -3.90
C GLU A 332 1.39 -25.20 -2.63
N GLN A 333 2.25 -24.17 -2.63
CA GLN A 333 2.35 -23.21 -1.52
C GLN A 333 1.27 -22.12 -1.63
N THR A 334 0.65 -21.79 -0.50
CA THR A 334 -0.27 -20.65 -0.37
C THR A 334 0.50 -19.33 -0.33
N PHE A 335 -0.15 -18.20 -0.65
CA PHE A 335 0.52 -16.89 -0.62
C PHE A 335 1.05 -16.56 0.79
N ASP A 336 0.30 -16.91 1.83
CA ASP A 336 0.71 -16.74 3.23
C ASP A 336 1.98 -17.55 3.54
N GLN A 337 2.06 -18.80 3.07
CA GLN A 337 3.27 -19.62 3.22
C GLN A 337 4.48 -19.00 2.52
N VAL A 338 4.30 -18.47 1.31
CA VAL A 338 5.38 -17.78 0.59
C VAL A 338 5.80 -16.50 1.32
N ILE A 339 4.85 -15.73 1.86
CA ILE A 339 5.16 -14.51 2.65
C ILE A 339 5.91 -14.86 3.94
N SER A 340 5.55 -15.93 4.62
CA SER A 340 6.17 -16.33 5.90
C SER A 340 7.45 -17.15 5.73
N ALA A 341 7.79 -17.60 4.52
CA ALA A 341 9.01 -18.37 4.26
C ALA A 341 10.28 -17.62 4.70
N PRO A 342 11.34 -18.31 5.18
CA PRO A 342 12.59 -17.65 5.55
C PRO A 342 13.18 -16.78 4.43
N LYS A 343 13.79 -15.65 4.80
CA LYS A 343 14.38 -14.67 3.89
C LYS A 343 15.88 -14.91 3.78
N HIS A 344 16.32 -15.46 2.65
CA HIS A 344 17.73 -15.78 2.42
C HIS A 344 18.50 -14.54 1.96
N ILE A 345 19.56 -14.15 2.67
CA ILE A 345 20.41 -13.00 2.36
C ILE A 345 21.83 -13.49 2.06
N LYS A 346 22.29 -13.32 0.83
CA LYS A 346 23.65 -13.68 0.40
C LYS A 346 24.55 -12.45 0.36
N PHE A 347 25.61 -12.45 1.17
CA PHE A 347 26.63 -11.41 1.17
C PHE A 347 27.72 -11.72 0.15
N LEU A 348 27.98 -10.79 -0.75
CA LEU A 348 28.95 -10.94 -1.82
C LEU A 348 30.29 -10.29 -1.47
N GLY A 349 31.38 -10.92 -1.90
CA GLY A 349 32.71 -10.34 -1.84
C GLY A 349 32.85 -9.09 -2.73
N PRO A 350 33.93 -8.30 -2.57
CA PRO A 350 34.07 -6.98 -3.22
C PRO A 350 34.07 -6.99 -4.75
N ASN A 351 34.45 -8.12 -5.36
CA ASN A 351 34.53 -8.30 -6.80
C ASN A 351 33.47 -9.28 -7.33
N ALA A 352 32.59 -9.77 -6.47
CA ALA A 352 31.57 -10.75 -6.81
C ALA A 352 30.24 -10.08 -7.11
N PHE A 353 29.56 -10.64 -8.10
CA PHE A 353 28.22 -10.24 -8.52
C PHE A 353 27.42 -11.52 -8.77
N PRO A 354 26.09 -11.48 -8.59
CA PRO A 354 25.26 -12.62 -8.94
C PRO A 354 25.32 -12.90 -10.45
N GLU A 355 25.13 -14.15 -10.83
CA GLU A 355 25.08 -14.54 -12.24
C GLU A 355 23.81 -13.95 -12.90
N PRO A 356 23.84 -13.59 -14.20
CA PRO A 356 22.68 -13.02 -14.89
C PRO A 356 21.42 -13.89 -14.83
N ALA A 357 21.55 -15.21 -14.67
CA ALA A 357 20.41 -16.11 -14.49
C ALA A 357 19.71 -15.95 -13.12
N GLN A 358 20.43 -15.49 -12.09
CA GLN A 358 19.92 -15.25 -10.75
C GLN A 358 19.25 -13.87 -10.63
N THR A 359 19.74 -12.88 -11.39
CA THR A 359 19.21 -11.51 -11.39
C THR A 359 18.92 -11.00 -12.82
N PRO A 360 18.03 -11.66 -13.58
CA PRO A 360 17.86 -11.41 -15.01
C PRO A 360 17.29 -10.02 -15.37
N TYR A 361 16.76 -9.29 -14.39
CA TYR A 361 16.15 -7.97 -14.60
C TYR A 361 16.90 -6.83 -13.92
N PHE A 362 18.05 -7.10 -13.30
CA PHE A 362 18.89 -6.06 -12.71
C PHE A 362 20.38 -6.46 -12.69
N ASP A 363 21.21 -5.62 -13.31
CA ASP A 363 22.67 -5.78 -13.32
C ASP A 363 23.33 -4.91 -12.23
N MET A 364 23.66 -5.52 -11.10
CA MET A 364 24.36 -4.82 -10.00
C MET A 364 25.70 -4.22 -10.43
N LYS A 365 26.45 -4.88 -11.32
CA LYS A 365 27.75 -4.38 -11.81
C LYS A 365 27.55 -3.10 -12.61
N LYS A 366 26.53 -3.06 -13.46
CA LYS A 366 26.15 -1.86 -14.22
C LYS A 366 25.75 -0.71 -13.30
N TYR A 367 24.95 -0.98 -12.26
CA TYR A 367 24.59 0.00 -11.24
C TYR A 367 25.83 0.64 -10.58
N PHE A 368 26.75 -0.18 -10.05
CA PHE A 368 27.91 0.35 -9.33
C PHE A 368 28.91 1.08 -10.24
N HIS A 369 29.10 0.61 -11.47
CA HIS A 369 29.89 1.33 -12.46
C HIS A 369 29.31 2.72 -12.69
N HIS A 370 28.00 2.82 -12.93
CA HIS A 370 27.36 4.11 -13.16
C HIS A 370 27.42 5.03 -11.94
N LEU A 371 27.19 4.50 -10.72
CA LEU A 371 27.28 5.28 -9.49
C LEU A 371 28.69 5.85 -9.30
N LYS A 372 29.73 5.04 -9.50
CA LYS A 372 31.13 5.48 -9.42
C LYS A 372 31.42 6.58 -10.45
N HIS A 373 30.98 6.39 -11.70
CA HIS A 373 31.15 7.39 -12.76
C HIS A 373 30.48 8.74 -12.42
N LEU A 374 29.32 8.74 -11.76
CA LEU A 374 28.65 9.98 -11.35
C LEU A 374 29.47 10.76 -10.32
N TYR A 375 30.06 10.09 -9.33
CA TYR A 375 30.95 10.74 -8.35
C TYR A 375 32.20 11.30 -9.02
N GLU A 376 32.86 10.51 -9.87
CA GLU A 376 34.06 10.93 -10.62
C GLU A 376 33.78 12.12 -11.53
N ALA A 377 32.66 12.11 -12.26
CA ALA A 377 32.29 13.19 -13.18
C ALA A 377 31.95 14.51 -12.49
N ASN A 378 31.60 14.50 -11.20
CA ASN A 378 31.28 15.70 -10.43
C ASN A 378 32.38 16.08 -9.43
N ASP A 379 33.54 15.41 -9.45
CA ASP A 379 34.67 15.64 -8.55
C ASP A 379 34.26 15.63 -7.06
N THR A 380 33.39 14.70 -6.70
CA THR A 380 32.92 14.51 -5.32
C THR A 380 33.31 13.14 -4.80
N PRO A 381 33.70 13.02 -3.52
CA PRO A 381 33.99 11.71 -2.93
C PRO A 381 32.71 10.86 -2.89
N SER A 382 32.86 9.55 -3.03
CA SER A 382 31.75 8.62 -2.90
C SER A 382 31.09 8.74 -1.52
N GLY A 383 29.77 8.94 -1.53
CA GLY A 383 28.94 9.01 -0.35
C GLY A 383 28.60 7.64 0.23
N SER A 384 27.65 7.63 1.17
CA SER A 384 27.21 6.40 1.85
C SER A 384 25.91 5.81 1.27
N ILE A 385 25.08 6.64 0.64
CA ILE A 385 23.81 6.23 0.07
C ILE A 385 24.03 5.43 -1.21
N GLY A 386 23.54 4.19 -1.22
CA GLY A 386 23.58 3.30 -2.37
C GLY A 386 24.92 2.60 -2.61
N THR A 387 25.94 2.82 -1.77
CA THR A 387 27.22 2.10 -1.88
C THR A 387 27.14 0.68 -1.35
N LEU A 388 26.26 0.43 -0.37
CA LEU A 388 25.82 -0.91 0.01
C LEU A 388 24.42 -1.15 -0.55
N LEU A 389 24.33 -2.04 -1.54
CA LEU A 389 23.10 -2.37 -2.24
C LEU A 389 22.64 -3.79 -1.91
N ALA A 390 21.40 -3.93 -1.47
CA ALA A 390 20.66 -5.18 -1.46
C ALA A 390 19.77 -5.27 -2.71
N TYR A 391 19.74 -6.43 -3.36
CA TYR A 391 18.88 -6.71 -4.50
C TYR A 391 18.19 -8.07 -4.35
N GLY A 392 16.88 -8.13 -4.57
CA GLY A 392 16.14 -9.39 -4.69
C GLY A 392 15.28 -9.42 -5.95
N GLU A 393 15.25 -10.56 -6.64
CA GLU A 393 14.44 -10.73 -7.84
C GLU A 393 12.94 -10.77 -7.49
N VAL A 394 12.57 -11.58 -6.49
CA VAL A 394 11.24 -11.64 -5.89
C VAL A 394 11.37 -11.57 -4.36
N VAL A 395 10.78 -10.53 -3.77
CA VAL A 395 10.75 -10.32 -2.32
C VAL A 395 9.33 -10.07 -1.83
N THR A 396 9.09 -10.12 -0.52
CA THR A 396 7.80 -9.68 0.06
C THR A 396 7.61 -8.18 -0.15
N SER A 397 8.42 -7.36 0.50
CA SER A 397 8.43 -5.90 0.37
C SER A 397 9.76 -5.34 0.86
N THR A 398 10.45 -4.54 0.03
CA THR A 398 11.74 -3.91 0.39
C THR A 398 11.59 -3.07 1.65
N ASN A 399 10.46 -2.39 1.80
CA ASN A 399 10.20 -1.53 2.94
C ASN A 399 9.86 -2.32 4.21
N THR A 400 9.08 -3.40 4.08
CA THR A 400 8.67 -4.23 5.23
C THR A 400 9.86 -5.01 5.80
N LEU A 401 10.71 -5.55 4.93
CA LEU A 401 11.91 -6.28 5.34
C LEU A 401 12.86 -5.40 6.17
N LEU A 402 12.86 -4.08 5.94
CA LEU A 402 13.61 -3.12 6.75
C LEU A 402 12.81 -2.63 7.98
N ASP A 403 11.58 -2.14 7.79
CA ASP A 403 10.82 -1.45 8.83
C ASP A 403 10.13 -2.37 9.85
N LYS A 404 9.76 -3.61 9.51
CA LYS A 404 9.03 -4.48 10.45
C LYS A 404 9.92 -5.45 11.23
N ASN A 405 11.23 -5.28 11.12
CA ASN A 405 12.25 -6.10 11.76
C ASN A 405 13.22 -5.18 12.53
N PRO A 406 12.87 -4.72 13.74
CA PRO A 406 13.63 -3.68 14.45
C PRO A 406 15.02 -4.15 14.90
N ASN A 407 15.21 -5.43 15.23
CA ASN A 407 16.53 -5.94 15.63
C ASN A 407 17.47 -5.94 14.43
N TRP A 408 16.99 -6.41 13.28
CA TRP A 408 17.65 -6.29 11.98
C TRP A 408 17.95 -4.83 11.62
N LEU A 409 16.94 -3.97 11.65
CA LEU A 409 17.04 -2.56 11.26
C LEU A 409 18.10 -1.79 12.06
N ALA A 410 18.20 -2.06 13.37
CA ALA A 410 19.14 -1.38 14.26
C ALA A 410 20.61 -1.63 13.88
N GLN A 411 20.91 -2.76 13.23
CA GLN A 411 22.27 -3.13 12.81
C GLN A 411 22.65 -2.62 11.43
N LEU A 412 21.68 -2.16 10.63
CA LEU A 412 21.95 -1.72 9.27
C LEU A 412 22.62 -0.34 9.23
N PRO A 413 23.53 -0.10 8.27
CA PRO A 413 24.22 1.17 8.15
C PRO A 413 23.35 2.23 7.47
N HIS A 414 23.64 3.50 7.76
CA HIS A 414 23.09 4.63 6.99
C HIS A 414 23.39 4.44 5.50
N GLY A 415 22.40 4.72 4.66
CA GLY A 415 22.54 4.70 3.20
C GLY A 415 22.38 3.33 2.55
N LEU A 416 22.17 2.25 3.33
CA LEU A 416 21.78 0.96 2.77
C LEU A 416 20.57 1.14 1.86
N THR A 417 20.74 0.72 0.61
CA THR A 417 19.70 0.80 -0.42
C THR A 417 19.27 -0.63 -0.75
N PHE A 418 17.97 -0.86 -0.79
CA PHE A 418 17.39 -2.16 -1.12
C PHE A 418 16.42 -1.98 -2.29
N THR A 419 16.70 -2.61 -3.43
CA THR A 419 15.78 -2.63 -4.57
C THR A 419 15.34 -4.05 -4.94
N ALA A 420 14.19 -4.17 -5.59
CA ALA A 420 13.68 -5.46 -6.04
C ALA A 420 12.90 -5.35 -7.36
N THR A 421 12.95 -6.44 -8.16
CA THR A 421 12.19 -6.52 -9.42
C THR A 421 10.70 -6.76 -9.17
N THR A 422 10.37 -7.69 -8.27
CA THR A 422 8.98 -8.02 -7.91
C THR A 422 8.79 -7.97 -6.39
N GLN A 423 7.73 -7.30 -5.95
CA GLN A 423 7.26 -7.35 -4.57
C GLN A 423 5.91 -8.05 -4.55
N ILE A 424 5.81 -9.17 -3.85
CA ILE A 424 4.54 -9.89 -3.74
C ILE A 424 3.60 -9.25 -2.70
N ALA A 425 4.14 -8.50 -1.73
CA ALA A 425 3.41 -7.85 -0.64
C ALA A 425 3.77 -6.36 -0.49
N GLY A 426 3.92 -5.66 -1.62
CA GLY A 426 4.29 -4.24 -1.64
C GLY A 426 3.28 -3.34 -0.91
N ARG A 427 3.78 -2.35 -0.16
CA ARG A 427 2.97 -1.45 0.66
C ARG A 427 3.01 0.00 0.17
N GLY A 428 1.89 0.68 0.31
CA GLY A 428 1.68 2.12 0.13
C GLY A 428 1.27 2.79 1.45
N ARG A 429 0.99 4.09 1.39
CA ARG A 429 0.52 4.89 2.54
C ARG A 429 -0.88 4.47 3.00
N GLY A 430 -1.19 4.63 4.28
CA GLY A 430 -2.53 4.36 4.84
C GLY A 430 -2.97 2.90 4.66
N GLY A 431 -2.03 1.94 4.67
CA GLY A 431 -2.32 0.52 4.48
C GLY A 431 -2.61 0.09 3.04
N ASN A 432 -2.54 1.00 2.06
CA ASN A 432 -2.76 0.67 0.65
C ASN A 432 -1.73 -0.34 0.12
N VAL A 433 -2.11 -1.16 -0.87
CA VAL A 433 -1.19 -2.07 -1.56
C VAL A 433 -0.51 -1.37 -2.73
N TRP A 434 0.80 -1.57 -2.85
CA TRP A 434 1.58 -1.12 -4.00
C TRP A 434 1.83 -2.30 -4.95
N ILE A 435 1.20 -2.28 -6.13
CA ILE A 435 1.42 -3.31 -7.16
C ILE A 435 2.79 -3.10 -7.78
N ASN A 436 3.63 -4.13 -7.76
CA ASN A 436 4.99 -4.07 -8.29
C ASN A 436 5.20 -5.13 -9.38
N PRO A 437 4.60 -4.97 -10.58
CA PRO A 437 4.92 -5.84 -11.70
C PRO A 437 6.36 -5.58 -12.17
N LYS A 438 6.91 -6.54 -12.94
CA LYS A 438 8.19 -6.37 -13.64
C LYS A 438 8.22 -5.03 -14.39
N GLY A 439 9.34 -4.32 -14.25
CA GLY A 439 9.54 -2.99 -14.83
C GLY A 439 9.22 -1.83 -13.88
N VAL A 440 8.69 -2.08 -12.69
CA VAL A 440 8.66 -1.10 -11.60
C VAL A 440 9.96 -1.16 -10.79
N MET A 441 10.56 0.00 -10.53
CA MET A 441 11.70 0.14 -9.64
C MET A 441 11.19 0.38 -8.22
N ALA A 442 11.08 -0.69 -7.42
CA ALA A 442 10.79 -0.60 -5.99
C ALA A 442 12.09 -0.48 -5.22
N THR A 443 12.26 0.60 -4.45
CA THR A 443 13.50 0.90 -3.73
C THR A 443 13.19 1.38 -2.33
N SER A 444 13.94 0.90 -1.35
CA SER A 444 13.97 1.44 0.01
C SER A 444 15.38 1.93 0.36
N ILE A 445 15.49 3.07 1.05
CA ILE A 445 16.76 3.64 1.52
C ILE A 445 16.64 3.93 3.01
N LEU A 446 17.62 3.45 3.78
CA LEU A 446 17.71 3.68 5.21
C LEU A 446 18.49 4.96 5.52
N PHE A 447 17.87 5.88 6.26
CA PHE A 447 18.52 7.05 6.84
C PHE A 447 18.59 6.90 8.35
N ARG A 448 19.80 6.90 8.90
CA ARG A 448 20.04 7.02 10.34
C ARG A 448 20.32 8.47 10.68
N LEU A 449 19.53 9.06 11.57
CA LEU A 449 19.74 10.42 12.02
C LEU A 449 20.63 10.44 13.28
N PRO A 450 21.67 11.29 13.32
CA PRO A 450 22.43 11.51 14.55
C PRO A 450 21.53 12.13 15.64
N PRO A 451 21.83 11.94 16.93
CA PRO A 451 21.14 12.62 18.01
C PRO A 451 21.26 14.16 17.86
N GLY A 452 20.15 14.90 17.95
CA GLY A 452 20.17 16.37 17.84
C GLY A 452 18.78 17.03 17.84
N GLU A 453 18.71 18.29 18.27
CA GLU A 453 17.46 19.05 18.45
C GLU A 453 16.69 19.31 17.13
N SER A 454 17.37 19.31 15.98
CA SER A 454 16.79 19.58 14.65
C SER A 454 16.13 18.35 13.98
N ASN A 455 16.11 17.19 14.64
CA ASN A 455 15.63 15.94 14.03
C ASN A 455 14.14 15.98 13.67
N SER A 456 13.31 16.69 14.43
CA SER A 456 11.84 16.73 14.20
C SER A 456 11.46 17.26 12.80
N SER A 457 12.07 18.36 12.35
CA SER A 457 11.82 18.91 11.01
C SER A 457 12.34 17.99 9.90
N ILE A 458 13.54 17.42 10.08
CA ILE A 458 14.19 16.52 9.13
C ILE A 458 13.34 15.27 8.90
N ILE A 459 12.81 14.66 9.97
CA ILE A 459 11.98 13.45 9.89
C ILE A 459 10.76 13.68 9.00
N VAL A 460 10.04 14.79 9.20
CA VAL A 460 8.79 15.07 8.48
C VAL A 460 9.06 15.53 7.04
N THR A 461 10.14 16.29 6.82
CA THR A 461 10.43 16.91 5.52
C THR A 461 11.32 16.07 4.60
N LEU A 462 11.88 14.95 5.06
CA LEU A 462 12.73 14.07 4.23
C LEU A 462 12.00 13.52 3.00
N GLN A 463 10.69 13.27 3.10
CA GLN A 463 9.86 12.81 1.97
C GLN A 463 9.83 13.79 0.78
N TYR A 464 9.98 15.10 1.04
CA TYR A 464 10.00 16.13 0.01
C TYR A 464 11.35 16.14 -0.70
N LEU A 465 12.43 15.99 0.08
CA LEU A 465 13.79 15.90 -0.44
C LEU A 465 13.94 14.70 -1.37
N THR A 466 13.48 13.52 -0.96
CA THR A 466 13.61 12.30 -1.76
C THR A 466 12.72 12.33 -3.00
N ALA A 467 11.50 12.88 -2.91
CA ALA A 467 10.65 13.11 -4.07
C ALA A 467 11.29 14.08 -5.08
N LEU A 468 11.92 15.15 -4.58
CA LEU A 468 12.64 16.11 -5.40
C LEU A 468 13.87 15.49 -6.07
N ALA A 469 14.68 14.75 -5.32
CA ALA A 469 15.83 14.04 -5.85
C ALA A 469 15.42 13.03 -6.94
N LEU A 470 14.28 12.35 -6.77
CA LEU A 470 13.77 11.42 -7.76
C LEU A 470 13.39 12.10 -9.07
N ILE A 471 12.59 13.18 -9.04
CA ILE A 471 12.21 13.86 -10.28
C ILE A 471 13.43 14.49 -10.97
N GLU A 472 14.39 15.05 -10.23
CA GLU A 472 15.63 15.56 -10.83
C GLU A 472 16.51 14.44 -11.41
N SER A 473 16.48 13.24 -10.85
CA SER A 473 17.19 12.08 -11.40
C SER A 473 16.61 11.64 -12.74
N ILE A 474 15.28 11.72 -12.89
CA ILE A 474 14.58 11.37 -14.14
C ILE A 474 14.79 12.43 -15.21
N LEU A 475 14.69 13.71 -14.85
CA LEU A 475 14.87 14.82 -15.78
C LEU A 475 16.34 15.05 -16.16
N GLY A 476 17.28 14.68 -15.29
CA GLY A 476 18.72 14.76 -15.52
C GLY A 476 19.37 13.45 -15.95
N TYR A 477 18.59 12.44 -16.37
CA TYR A 477 19.06 11.07 -16.59
C TYR A 477 20.21 10.97 -17.61
N GLY A 478 20.12 11.73 -18.72
CA GLY A 478 21.14 11.73 -19.76
C GLY A 478 22.40 12.53 -19.43
N ALA A 479 22.48 13.20 -18.27
CA ALA A 479 23.59 14.04 -17.89
C ALA A 479 24.35 13.45 -16.70
N SER A 480 25.68 13.31 -16.82
CA SER A 480 26.51 12.90 -15.69
C SER A 480 26.86 14.08 -14.77
N VAL A 481 26.99 15.29 -15.32
CA VAL A 481 27.25 16.53 -14.59
C VAL A 481 25.95 17.29 -14.32
N GLN A 482 25.77 17.81 -13.11
CA GLN A 482 24.57 18.61 -12.78
C GLN A 482 24.48 19.88 -13.65
N GLY A 483 23.25 20.24 -14.05
CA GLY A 483 22.98 21.49 -14.78
C GLY A 483 23.13 21.43 -16.30
N GLN A 484 23.59 20.30 -16.87
CA GLN A 484 23.59 20.10 -18.32
C GLN A 484 22.27 19.47 -18.80
N GLY A 485 21.58 20.13 -19.73
CA GLY A 485 20.39 19.58 -20.39
C GLY A 485 20.77 18.46 -21.35
N SER A 486 19.97 17.40 -21.38
CA SER A 486 20.20 16.22 -22.25
C SER A 486 18.97 15.86 -23.08
N GLY A 487 17.87 16.61 -22.94
CA GLY A 487 16.58 16.40 -23.56
C GLY A 487 15.57 15.68 -22.66
N TYR A 488 15.99 15.02 -21.58
CA TYR A 488 15.07 14.37 -20.64
C TYR A 488 14.28 15.39 -19.79
N GLU A 489 14.75 16.64 -19.72
CA GLU A 489 14.02 17.76 -19.12
C GLU A 489 12.69 18.08 -19.83
N ASP A 490 12.48 17.53 -21.03
CA ASP A 490 11.23 17.63 -21.78
C ASP A 490 10.13 16.67 -21.28
N MET A 491 10.46 15.70 -20.43
CA MET A 491 9.48 14.76 -19.87
C MET A 491 8.38 15.51 -19.10
N PRO A 492 7.09 15.23 -19.36
CA PRO A 492 5.96 15.96 -18.77
C PRO A 492 5.65 15.44 -17.36
N LEU A 493 6.55 15.67 -16.41
CA LEU A 493 6.48 15.16 -15.04
C LEU A 493 6.20 16.28 -14.02
N ARG A 494 5.42 15.94 -12.99
CA ARG A 494 5.09 16.85 -11.89
C ARG A 494 4.98 16.12 -10.55
N LEU A 495 5.39 16.80 -9.50
CA LEU A 495 5.20 16.37 -8.11
C LEU A 495 3.80 16.73 -7.62
N LYS A 496 3.07 15.74 -7.11
CA LYS A 496 1.85 15.93 -6.34
C LYS A 496 2.20 15.82 -4.87
N TRP A 497 1.88 16.87 -4.11
CA TRP A 497 2.13 16.93 -2.68
C TRP A 497 1.47 15.73 -1.97
N PRO A 498 2.14 15.15 -0.95
CA PRO A 498 3.46 15.55 -0.46
C PRO A 498 4.64 14.98 -1.26
N ASN A 499 4.46 13.85 -1.96
CA ASN A 499 5.61 13.10 -2.48
C ASN A 499 5.29 12.14 -3.65
N ASP A 500 4.12 12.26 -4.27
CA ASP A 500 3.76 11.47 -5.44
C ASP A 500 4.27 12.15 -6.71
N MET A 501 4.45 11.40 -7.80
CA MET A 501 4.80 11.97 -9.09
C MET A 501 3.88 11.44 -10.19
N TYR A 502 3.47 12.33 -11.06
CA TYR A 502 2.57 12.04 -12.17
C TYR A 502 3.22 12.46 -13.49
N ALA A 503 2.86 11.73 -14.54
CA ALA A 503 3.20 12.05 -15.91
C ALA A 503 1.94 12.35 -16.72
N LEU A 504 2.04 13.26 -17.69
CA LEU A 504 1.00 13.41 -18.71
C LEU A 504 0.97 12.12 -19.54
N LYS A 505 -0.21 11.53 -19.70
CA LYS A 505 -0.35 10.27 -20.45
C LYS A 505 0.03 10.51 -21.93
N PRO A 506 0.63 9.51 -22.61
CA PRO A 506 1.11 9.65 -23.98
C PRO A 506 0.08 10.21 -24.96
N GLU A 507 -1.17 9.79 -24.85
CA GLU A 507 -2.28 10.23 -25.70
C GLU A 507 -2.65 11.72 -25.54
N PHE A 508 -2.28 12.37 -24.44
CA PHE A 508 -2.47 13.80 -24.21
C PHE A 508 -1.21 14.63 -24.43
N TYR A 509 -0.05 13.98 -24.64
CA TYR A 509 1.21 14.67 -24.87
C TYR A 509 1.40 14.95 -26.37
N ASN A 510 1.02 16.14 -26.84
CA ASN A 510 0.90 16.47 -28.26
C ASN A 510 2.00 17.40 -28.76
N SER A 511 2.60 18.20 -27.88
CA SER A 511 3.73 19.06 -28.13
C SER A 511 4.69 19.02 -26.94
N ILE A 512 6.00 19.22 -27.19
CA ILE A 512 7.02 19.28 -26.12
C ILE A 512 6.67 20.36 -25.08
N SER A 513 6.02 21.45 -25.49
CA SER A 513 5.57 22.53 -24.60
C SER A 513 4.55 22.07 -23.55
N ASP A 514 3.82 20.98 -23.80
CA ASP A 514 2.79 20.48 -22.88
C ASP A 514 3.41 19.94 -21.59
N LYS A 515 4.73 19.74 -21.56
CA LYS A 515 5.48 19.44 -20.33
C LYS A 515 5.31 20.51 -19.25
N ASP A 516 4.95 21.73 -19.65
CA ASP A 516 4.76 22.87 -18.76
C ASP A 516 3.31 22.94 -18.22
N GLU A 517 2.42 22.08 -18.69
CA GLU A 517 1.05 21.98 -18.17
C GLU A 517 1.00 21.59 -16.69
N VAL A 518 -0.02 22.10 -16.02
CA VAL A 518 -0.41 21.73 -14.65
C VAL A 518 -1.84 21.21 -14.66
N SER A 519 -2.20 20.43 -13.64
CA SER A 519 -3.57 19.96 -13.47
C SER A 519 -4.50 21.14 -13.21
N LYS A 520 -5.63 21.17 -13.93
CA LYS A 520 -6.71 22.13 -13.68
C LYS A 520 -7.53 21.76 -12.44
N THR A 521 -7.48 20.49 -12.03
CA THR A 521 -8.13 19.98 -10.83
C THR A 521 -7.11 19.78 -9.72
N VAL A 522 -7.55 20.01 -8.50
CA VAL A 522 -6.70 19.94 -7.31
C VAL A 522 -6.34 18.49 -6.98
N GLU A 523 -7.26 17.56 -7.24
CA GLU A 523 -7.11 16.14 -6.94
C GLU A 523 -6.17 15.41 -7.93
N GLY A 524 -5.85 16.03 -9.08
CA GLY A 524 -5.08 15.37 -10.14
C GLY A 524 -5.82 14.17 -10.75
N ASP A 525 -7.15 14.18 -10.63
CA ASP A 525 -8.12 13.22 -11.16
C ASP A 525 -8.49 13.50 -12.63
N ASP A 526 -7.90 14.55 -13.21
CA ASP A 526 -7.95 14.80 -14.65
C ASP A 526 -7.43 13.56 -15.38
N GLU A 527 -8.27 12.99 -16.26
CA GLU A 527 -7.99 11.77 -17.01
C GLU A 527 -6.68 11.85 -17.80
N LYS A 528 -6.13 13.04 -18.03
CA LYS A 528 -4.85 13.23 -18.71
C LYS A 528 -3.61 12.83 -17.90
N TRP A 529 -3.66 12.82 -16.58
CA TRP A 529 -2.50 12.51 -15.74
C TRP A 529 -2.52 11.06 -15.26
N ALA A 530 -1.34 10.46 -15.13
CA ALA A 530 -1.16 9.15 -14.53
C ALA A 530 -0.11 9.21 -13.43
N LYS A 531 -0.41 8.62 -12.26
CA LYS A 531 0.59 8.42 -11.21
C LYS A 531 1.66 7.45 -11.71
N VAL A 532 2.91 7.91 -11.75
CA VAL A 532 4.07 7.13 -12.20
C VAL A 532 5.03 6.80 -11.06
N SER A 533 4.93 7.50 -9.93
CA SER A 533 5.65 7.14 -8.72
C SER A 533 4.87 7.49 -7.46
N GLY A 534 5.07 6.70 -6.43
CA GLY A 534 4.61 6.96 -5.07
C GLY A 534 5.70 6.59 -4.08
N ALA A 535 5.70 7.25 -2.94
CA ALA A 535 6.65 6.95 -1.88
C ALA A 535 5.99 6.96 -0.49
N LEU A 536 6.68 6.39 0.48
CA LEU A 536 6.31 6.43 1.89
C LEU A 536 7.58 6.54 2.72
N ILE A 537 7.42 6.97 3.97
CA ILE A 537 8.52 7.02 4.92
C ILE A 537 8.02 6.50 6.26
N ASN A 538 8.73 5.54 6.82
CA ASN A 538 8.49 5.03 8.16
C ASN A 538 9.63 5.47 9.07
N SER A 539 9.30 5.76 10.33
CA SER A 539 10.27 6.19 11.33
C SER A 539 10.21 5.29 12.55
N GLN A 540 11.36 4.84 13.02
CA GLN A 540 11.52 4.13 14.28
C GLN A 540 12.61 4.77 15.12
N PHE A 541 12.43 4.74 16.44
CA PHE A 541 13.45 5.20 17.38
C PHE A 541 14.06 3.99 18.08
N LEU A 542 15.29 3.66 17.71
CA LEU A 542 16.01 2.47 18.17
C LEU A 542 17.38 2.89 18.67
N ASN A 543 17.80 2.39 19.84
CA ASN A 543 19.12 2.64 20.43
C ASN A 543 19.52 4.13 20.48
N GLY A 544 18.56 5.00 20.83
CA GLY A 544 18.79 6.44 20.93
C GLY A 544 18.88 7.20 19.60
N GLN A 545 18.56 6.55 18.47
CA GLN A 545 18.64 7.14 17.13
C GLN A 545 17.38 6.91 16.31
N PHE A 546 17.01 7.88 15.47
CA PHE A 546 15.93 7.71 14.50
C PHE A 546 16.45 6.95 13.27
N HIS A 547 15.72 5.89 12.91
CA HIS A 547 15.88 5.10 11.71
C HIS A 547 14.68 5.40 10.81
N LEU A 548 14.95 6.05 9.67
CA LEU A 548 13.94 6.40 8.70
C LEU A 548 14.10 5.52 7.47
N VAL A 549 13.07 4.75 7.14
CA VAL A 549 13.04 3.93 5.93
C VAL A 549 12.18 4.65 4.89
N TRP A 550 12.81 5.26 3.90
CA TRP A 550 12.10 5.79 2.74
C TRP A 550 11.89 4.68 1.72
N GLY A 551 10.65 4.46 1.30
CA GLY A 551 10.32 3.57 0.20
C GLY A 551 9.77 4.34 -0.98
N GLY A 552 10.39 4.22 -2.15
CA GLY A 552 9.95 4.80 -3.41
C GLY A 552 9.70 3.74 -4.48
N GLY A 553 8.52 3.77 -5.12
CA GLY A 553 8.18 2.92 -6.24
C GLY A 553 7.97 3.75 -7.50
N VAL A 554 8.68 3.42 -8.59
CA VAL A 554 8.63 4.15 -9.86
C VAL A 554 8.31 3.21 -11.02
N ASN A 555 7.29 3.54 -11.80
CA ASN A 555 6.92 2.82 -13.01
C ASN A 555 7.91 3.16 -14.14
N VAL A 556 8.97 2.36 -14.32
CA VAL A 556 10.04 2.69 -15.29
C VAL A 556 9.74 2.10 -16.67
N SER A 557 9.53 0.79 -16.75
CA SER A 557 9.33 0.06 -18.01
C SER A 557 8.13 -0.89 -18.03
N ASN A 558 7.34 -0.94 -16.96
CA ASN A 558 6.16 -1.82 -16.89
C ASN A 558 5.15 -1.47 -17.99
N GLU A 559 4.54 -2.50 -18.59
CA GLU A 559 3.55 -2.32 -19.67
C GLU A 559 2.15 -2.01 -19.14
N ALA A 560 1.82 -2.56 -17.96
CA ALA A 560 0.54 -2.49 -17.28
C ALA A 560 0.76 -2.58 -15.76
N PRO A 561 -0.22 -2.24 -14.89
CA PRO A 561 -1.53 -1.64 -15.21
C PRO A 561 -1.50 -0.10 -15.37
N THR A 562 -0.35 0.55 -15.13
CA THR A 562 -0.20 2.01 -15.13
C THR A 562 0.83 2.47 -16.15
N THR A 563 0.84 3.78 -16.44
CA THR A 563 1.81 4.39 -17.36
C THR A 563 3.21 4.34 -16.77
N SER A 564 4.21 4.03 -17.60
CA SER A 564 5.63 3.99 -17.23
C SER A 564 6.43 5.12 -17.91
N LEU A 565 7.60 5.45 -17.33
CA LEU A 565 8.50 6.47 -17.86
C LEU A 565 8.90 6.18 -19.30
N ASN A 566 9.26 4.94 -19.63
CA ASN A 566 9.66 4.55 -20.98
C ASN A 566 8.53 4.66 -21.99
N ARG A 567 7.27 4.46 -21.58
CA ARG A 567 6.11 4.67 -22.44
C ARG A 567 5.90 6.15 -22.75
N VAL A 568 6.09 7.04 -21.78
CA VAL A 568 6.02 8.49 -22.00
C VAL A 568 7.22 8.98 -22.82
N LEU A 569 8.40 8.43 -22.58
CA LEU A 569 9.62 8.73 -23.33
C LEU A 569 9.51 8.33 -24.81
N ALA A 570 8.89 7.19 -25.11
CA ALA A 570 8.62 6.80 -26.50
C ALA A 570 7.80 7.87 -27.23
N ARG A 571 6.77 8.41 -26.57
CA ARG A 571 5.99 9.53 -27.10
C ARG A 571 6.82 10.81 -27.22
N LEU A 572 7.66 11.13 -26.24
CA LEU A 572 8.59 12.25 -26.34
C LEU A 572 9.50 12.10 -27.57
N ASN A 573 10.05 10.92 -27.82
CA ASN A 573 10.92 10.65 -28.97
C ASN A 573 10.19 10.84 -30.32
N GLU A 574 8.90 10.51 -30.42
CA GLU A 574 8.08 10.85 -31.60
C GLU A 574 7.98 12.37 -31.81
N LEU A 575 7.77 13.14 -30.75
CA LEU A 575 7.69 14.60 -30.81
C LEU A 575 9.05 15.24 -31.14
N ARG A 576 10.13 14.68 -30.59
CA ARG A 576 11.51 15.09 -30.88
C ARG A 576 11.87 14.85 -32.33
N ALA A 577 11.52 13.69 -32.88
CA ALA A 577 11.74 13.38 -34.29
C ALA A 577 11.05 14.39 -35.22
N LYS A 578 9.82 14.83 -34.91
CA LYS A 578 9.10 15.88 -35.67
C LYS A 578 9.83 17.24 -35.66
N LYS A 579 10.66 17.50 -34.65
CA LYS A 579 11.49 18.71 -34.53
C LYS A 579 12.94 18.51 -35.02
N GLY A 580 13.29 17.34 -35.56
CA GLY A 580 14.66 17.02 -35.96
C GLY A 580 15.63 16.85 -34.79
N LEU A 581 15.14 16.58 -33.58
CA LEU A 581 15.96 16.34 -32.40
C LEU A 581 16.32 14.85 -32.26
N PRO A 582 17.50 14.51 -31.72
CA PRO A 582 17.92 13.11 -31.56
C PRO A 582 17.03 12.37 -30.56
N SER A 583 16.83 11.07 -30.82
CA SER A 583 16.12 10.17 -29.91
C SER A 583 16.91 9.97 -28.62
N LEU A 584 16.19 9.89 -27.51
CA LEU A 584 16.74 9.60 -26.19
C LEU A 584 16.66 8.09 -25.91
N PRO A 585 17.73 7.47 -25.37
CA PRO A 585 17.69 6.08 -24.91
C PRO A 585 16.65 5.84 -23.81
N PRO A 586 16.08 4.62 -23.71
CA PRO A 586 15.17 4.28 -22.62
C PRO A 586 15.85 4.36 -21.25
N TYR A 587 15.06 4.66 -20.23
CA TYR A 587 15.48 4.53 -18.84
C TYR A 587 15.76 3.06 -18.51
N GLU A 588 16.94 2.84 -17.95
CA GLU A 588 17.39 1.58 -17.35
C GLU A 588 17.39 1.71 -15.83
N HIS A 589 16.89 0.68 -15.13
CA HIS A 589 16.71 0.65 -13.68
C HIS A 589 18.01 0.90 -12.92
N GLU A 590 19.10 0.29 -13.36
CA GLU A 590 20.43 0.36 -12.76
C GLU A 590 20.95 1.80 -12.78
N LEU A 591 20.88 2.45 -13.95
CA LEU A 591 21.38 3.81 -14.13
C LEU A 591 20.49 4.80 -13.38
N LEU A 592 19.17 4.61 -13.41
CA LEU A 592 18.24 5.51 -12.75
C LEU A 592 18.39 5.43 -11.23
N LEU A 593 18.53 4.21 -10.67
CA LEU A 593 18.76 4.02 -9.25
C LEU A 593 20.11 4.59 -8.81
N ALA A 594 21.18 4.39 -9.60
CA ALA A 594 22.49 4.98 -9.32
C ALA A 594 22.43 6.52 -9.33
N LYS A 595 21.71 7.10 -10.30
CA LYS A 595 21.49 8.56 -10.36
C LYS A 595 20.67 9.06 -9.17
N LEU A 596 19.66 8.31 -8.75
CA LEU A 596 18.85 8.60 -7.57
C LEU A 596 19.69 8.60 -6.29
N ALA A 597 20.46 7.53 -6.04
CA ALA A 597 21.32 7.42 -4.87
C ALA A 597 22.33 8.58 -4.81
N PHE A 598 22.98 8.88 -5.94
CA PHE A 598 23.88 10.03 -6.07
C PHE A 598 23.18 11.36 -5.74
N ASN A 599 22.03 11.64 -6.37
CA ASN A 599 21.32 12.90 -6.16
C ASN A 599 20.77 13.04 -4.73
N ILE A 600 20.30 11.95 -4.11
CA ILE A 600 19.89 11.95 -2.71
C ILE A 600 21.09 12.28 -1.82
N GLU A 601 22.26 11.69 -2.04
CA GLU A 601 23.47 12.02 -1.25
C GLU A 601 23.80 13.52 -1.33
N GLN A 602 23.83 14.08 -2.55
CA GLN A 602 24.13 15.50 -2.75
C GLN A 602 23.13 16.39 -2.02
N PHE A 603 21.83 16.09 -2.15
CA PHE A 603 20.76 16.86 -1.52
C PHE A 603 20.75 16.70 -0.01
N TYR A 604 20.96 15.48 0.49
CA TYR A 604 20.92 15.15 1.90
C TYR A 604 22.03 15.89 2.68
N SER A 605 23.22 16.03 2.09
CA SER A 605 24.34 16.76 2.71
C SER A 605 24.04 18.23 3.04
N VAL A 606 23.19 18.89 2.23
CA VAL A 606 22.72 20.26 2.45
C VAL A 606 21.49 20.26 3.37
N PHE A 607 20.56 19.32 3.14
CA PHE A 607 19.34 19.16 3.92
C PHE A 607 19.60 18.93 5.41
N GLN A 608 20.61 18.13 5.77
CA GLN A 608 21.00 17.90 7.16
C GLN A 608 21.41 19.19 7.89
N LYS A 609 21.90 20.21 7.16
CA LYS A 609 22.39 21.47 7.74
C LYS A 609 21.32 22.56 7.73
N SER A 610 20.43 22.56 6.74
CA SER A 610 19.55 23.69 6.44
C SER A 610 18.07 23.35 6.34
N GLY A 611 17.69 22.08 6.52
CA GLY A 611 16.32 21.60 6.35
C GLY A 611 15.81 21.77 4.91
N LEU A 612 14.50 21.88 4.75
CA LEU A 612 13.84 21.93 3.44
C LEU A 612 13.98 23.28 2.73
N GLN A 613 14.24 24.36 3.47
CA GLN A 613 14.17 25.74 2.95
C GLN A 613 14.95 25.97 1.64
N PRO A 614 16.22 25.51 1.48
CA PRO A 614 16.97 25.72 0.24
C PRO A 614 16.36 25.04 -0.99
N PHE A 615 15.51 24.03 -0.78
CA PHE A 615 14.95 23.20 -1.84
C PHE A 615 13.57 23.67 -2.32
N LEU A 616 12.89 24.56 -1.58
CA LEU A 616 11.50 24.95 -1.88
C LEU A 616 11.36 25.56 -3.27
N ALA A 617 12.29 26.42 -3.70
CA ALA A 617 12.24 27.03 -5.03
C ALA A 617 12.28 25.97 -6.15
N LEU A 618 13.13 24.95 -5.99
CA LEU A 618 13.22 23.84 -6.94
C LEU A 618 11.99 22.93 -6.84
N TYR A 619 11.50 22.64 -5.64
CA TYR A 619 10.28 21.87 -5.42
C TYR A 619 9.06 22.51 -6.10
N TYR A 620 8.88 23.83 -5.96
CA TYR A 620 7.78 24.56 -6.60
C TYR A 620 7.90 24.66 -8.12
N LYS A 621 9.13 24.60 -8.67
CA LYS A 621 9.33 24.47 -10.12
C LYS A 621 8.80 23.13 -10.65
N ARG A 622 8.70 22.11 -9.79
CA ARG A 622 8.35 20.74 -10.18
C ARG A 622 6.94 20.30 -9.78
N TRP A 623 6.25 21.00 -8.90
CA TRP A 623 4.97 20.53 -8.36
C TRP A 623 3.72 20.98 -9.14
N PHE A 624 2.57 20.39 -8.82
CA PHE A 624 1.27 20.71 -9.43
C PHE A 624 0.55 21.92 -8.85
N HIS A 625 0.87 22.30 -7.62
CA HIS A 625 -0.12 22.96 -6.76
C HIS A 625 -0.04 24.49 -6.77
N SER A 626 0.86 25.09 -7.55
CA SER A 626 1.00 26.53 -7.65
C SER A 626 -0.34 27.19 -8.03
N ASN A 627 -0.87 28.02 -7.13
CA ASN A 627 -2.09 28.80 -7.32
C ASN A 627 -3.36 27.96 -7.63
N GLN A 628 -3.40 26.71 -7.20
CA GLN A 628 -4.61 25.91 -7.33
C GLN A 628 -5.70 26.42 -6.39
N HIS A 629 -6.90 26.62 -6.92
CA HIS A 629 -8.07 26.99 -6.15
C HIS A 629 -8.67 25.76 -5.47
N VAL A 630 -8.88 25.86 -4.16
CA VAL A 630 -9.39 24.77 -3.32
C VAL A 630 -10.55 25.27 -2.48
N ARG A 631 -11.43 24.34 -2.11
CA ARG A 631 -12.51 24.58 -1.16
C ARG A 631 -12.22 23.78 0.09
N LEU A 632 -12.08 24.46 1.22
CA LEU A 632 -11.70 23.84 2.49
C LEU A 632 -12.85 23.97 3.49
N ASP A 633 -13.34 22.84 3.97
CA ASP A 633 -14.19 22.80 5.16
C ASP A 633 -13.30 22.54 6.38
N ALA A 634 -12.69 23.61 6.88
CA ALA A 634 -11.67 23.57 7.93
C ALA A 634 -12.16 22.97 9.26
N LYS A 635 -13.48 22.95 9.50
CA LYS A 635 -14.10 22.59 10.79
C LYS A 635 -15.15 21.49 10.69
N GLY A 636 -15.43 20.99 9.48
CA GLY A 636 -16.51 20.03 9.25
C GLY A 636 -17.91 20.58 9.60
N ASP A 637 -18.04 21.90 9.75
CA ASP A 637 -19.27 22.58 10.13
C ASP A 637 -20.08 23.04 8.91
N GLY A 638 -19.61 22.70 7.70
CA GLY A 638 -20.19 23.11 6.42
C GLY A 638 -19.77 24.52 5.98
N ASN A 639 -18.93 25.22 6.74
CA ASN A 639 -18.45 26.56 6.40
C ASN A 639 -17.23 26.49 5.47
N VAL A 640 -17.51 26.26 4.19
CA VAL A 640 -16.50 26.10 3.14
C VAL A 640 -15.82 27.43 2.82
N ARG A 641 -14.48 27.46 2.92
CA ARG A 641 -13.63 28.57 2.52
C ARG A 641 -13.07 28.35 1.12
N ASP A 642 -13.11 29.38 0.28
CA ASP A 642 -12.44 29.38 -1.02
C ASP A 642 -10.99 29.86 -0.82
N CYS A 643 -10.03 28.97 -1.00
CA CYS A 643 -8.61 29.23 -0.79
C CYS A 643 -7.78 28.98 -2.04
N VAL A 644 -6.54 29.47 -2.04
CA VAL A 644 -5.53 29.24 -3.08
C VAL A 644 -4.28 28.66 -2.44
N ILE A 645 -3.75 27.58 -3.02
CA ILE A 645 -2.50 26.97 -2.55
C ILE A 645 -1.30 27.85 -2.91
N ARG A 646 -0.48 28.16 -1.90
CA ARG A 646 0.69 29.05 -2.01
C ARG A 646 2.03 28.35 -1.86
N GLY A 647 2.09 27.24 -1.14
CA GLY A 647 3.38 26.59 -0.85
C GLY A 647 3.26 25.49 0.19
N VAL A 648 4.41 25.16 0.79
CA VAL A 648 4.52 24.34 1.99
C VAL A 648 5.39 25.04 3.03
N THR A 649 5.18 24.74 4.31
CA THR A 649 6.06 25.24 5.38
C THR A 649 7.42 24.55 5.31
N SER A 650 8.49 25.28 5.64
CA SER A 650 9.86 24.78 5.50
C SER A 650 10.29 23.86 6.64
N ASP A 651 9.62 23.95 7.78
CA ASP A 651 9.89 23.23 9.02
C ASP A 651 9.10 21.91 9.11
N TYR A 652 7.82 21.94 8.74
CA TYR A 652 6.90 20.80 8.89
C TYR A 652 6.32 20.30 7.56
N GLY A 653 6.55 21.00 6.45
CA GLY A 653 5.99 20.62 5.15
C GLY A 653 4.46 20.76 5.07
N LEU A 654 3.83 21.54 5.95
CA LEU A 654 2.37 21.72 5.93
C LEU A 654 1.97 22.48 4.69
N LEU A 655 0.85 22.11 4.06
CA LEU A 655 0.38 22.78 2.86
C LEU A 655 -0.17 24.16 3.22
N ILE A 656 0.37 25.19 2.58
CA ILE A 656 -0.02 26.59 2.82
C ILE A 656 -1.13 26.95 1.86
N ALA A 657 -2.31 27.27 2.40
CA ALA A 657 -3.44 27.82 1.68
C ALA A 657 -3.72 29.27 2.13
N GLU A 658 -4.18 30.10 1.21
CA GLU A 658 -4.57 31.49 1.48
C GLU A 658 -6.05 31.68 1.14
N ASP A 659 -6.85 32.14 2.11
CA ASP A 659 -8.26 32.47 1.89
C ASP A 659 -8.37 33.63 0.88
N THR A 660 -9.20 33.45 -0.15
CA THR A 660 -9.34 34.43 -1.24
C THR A 660 -10.07 35.71 -0.84
N LYS A 661 -10.81 35.71 0.29
CA LYS A 661 -11.58 36.85 0.79
C LYS A 661 -10.85 37.55 1.94
N THR A 662 -10.34 36.79 2.91
CA THR A 662 -9.71 37.35 4.12
C THR A 662 -8.20 37.50 3.98
N HIS A 663 -7.58 36.85 2.98
CA HIS A 663 -6.13 36.70 2.87
C HIS A 663 -5.47 36.03 4.08
N GLU A 664 -6.27 35.34 4.90
CA GLU A 664 -5.77 34.54 6.02
C GLU A 664 -4.95 33.38 5.49
N ARG A 665 -3.76 33.18 6.05
CA ARG A 665 -2.91 32.04 5.78
C ARG A 665 -3.31 30.86 6.66
N LEU A 666 -3.61 29.73 6.04
CA LEU A 666 -3.94 28.47 6.67
C LEU A 666 -2.82 27.46 6.39
N GLU A 667 -2.51 26.65 7.40
CA GLU A 667 -1.55 25.55 7.30
C GLU A 667 -2.30 24.24 7.48
N LEU A 668 -2.21 23.37 6.47
CA LEU A 668 -3.02 22.18 6.35
C LEU A 668 -2.15 20.94 6.50
N GLN A 669 -2.64 19.98 7.28
CA GLN A 669 -1.99 18.69 7.47
C GLN A 669 -2.61 17.64 6.54
N PRO A 670 -1.82 16.65 6.07
CA PRO A 670 -2.38 15.54 5.34
C PRO A 670 -3.24 14.68 6.28
N ASP A 671 -4.46 14.36 5.86
CA ASP A 671 -5.44 13.53 6.58
C ASP A 671 -5.13 12.01 6.55
N GLY A 672 -3.96 11.62 6.00
CA GLY A 672 -3.56 10.23 5.85
C GLY A 672 -4.25 9.46 4.71
N ASN A 673 -5.27 10.03 4.06
CA ASN A 673 -6.03 9.37 3.00
C ASN A 673 -5.56 9.78 1.59
N SER A 674 -5.02 8.80 0.85
CA SER A 674 -4.54 9.03 -0.53
C SER A 674 -5.65 9.28 -1.56
N PHE A 675 -6.91 9.16 -1.12
CA PHE A 675 -8.06 9.09 -2.01
C PHE A 675 -8.70 10.44 -2.31
N ASP A 676 -8.50 11.46 -1.46
CA ASP A 676 -8.95 12.83 -1.69
C ASP A 676 -8.13 13.82 -0.84
N ILE A 677 -7.07 14.39 -1.42
CA ILE A 677 -6.10 15.22 -0.67
C ILE A 677 -6.74 16.50 -0.11
N PHE A 678 -7.91 16.92 -0.58
CA PHE A 678 -8.49 18.23 -0.25
C PHE A 678 -9.87 18.16 0.41
N LYS A 679 -10.59 17.04 0.34
CA LYS A 679 -11.86 16.88 1.08
C LYS A 679 -11.72 16.53 2.56
N GLY A 680 -10.51 16.25 3.06
CA GLY A 680 -10.29 15.92 4.47
C GLY A 680 -9.19 16.73 5.17
N LEU A 681 -8.65 17.79 4.55
CA LEU A 681 -7.62 18.62 5.19
C LEU A 681 -8.18 19.36 6.43
N ALA A 682 -7.74 18.94 7.61
CA ALA A 682 -7.96 19.71 8.83
C ALA A 682 -7.10 20.98 8.81
N ALA A 683 -7.74 22.14 8.92
CA ALA A 683 -7.03 23.37 9.22
C ALA A 683 -6.70 23.37 10.71
N HIS A 684 -5.52 23.87 11.08
CA HIS A 684 -5.17 24.02 12.48
C HIS A 684 -6.09 25.07 13.15
N SER A 685 -7.21 24.63 13.69
CA SER A 685 -8.04 25.34 14.65
C SER A 685 -8.43 24.34 15.74
N GLU A 686 -8.42 24.78 17.00
CA GLU A 686 -8.66 23.94 18.19
C GLU A 686 -9.91 23.06 18.02
N ASN A 687 -9.77 21.76 18.32
CA ASN A 687 -10.69 20.61 18.11
C ASN A 687 -10.42 19.89 16.77
N GLY A 688 -10.11 18.60 16.68
CA GLY A 688 -10.18 17.49 17.61
C GLY A 688 -10.73 16.30 16.84
N ASP A 689 -9.87 15.53 16.18
CA ASP A 689 -10.14 14.20 15.63
C ASP A 689 -8.78 13.50 15.44
N ASP A 690 -8.62 12.32 16.03
CA ASP A 690 -7.61 11.32 15.65
C ASP A 690 -7.77 10.09 16.57
N GLU A 691 -8.32 8.99 16.07
CA GLU A 691 -8.42 7.69 16.77
C GLU A 691 -7.06 6.95 16.85
N LEU A 692 -5.93 7.66 16.72
CA LEU A 692 -4.58 7.10 16.70
C LEU A 692 -3.67 7.79 17.73
N CYS A 693 -2.78 7.01 18.36
CA CYS A 693 -1.77 7.56 19.24
C CYS A 693 -0.71 8.37 18.46
N GLY A 694 -0.52 9.64 18.80
CA GLY A 694 0.42 10.53 18.11
C GLY A 694 1.91 10.14 18.18
N ILE A 695 2.28 9.18 19.05
CA ILE A 695 3.65 8.69 19.22
C ILE A 695 3.87 7.39 18.44
N CYS A 696 3.09 6.34 18.73
CA CYS A 696 3.29 5.03 18.10
C CYS A 696 2.47 4.83 16.82
N ARG A 697 1.53 5.74 16.52
CA ARG A 697 0.60 5.67 15.37
C ARG A 697 -0.28 4.40 15.32
N VAL A 698 -0.36 3.67 16.43
CA VAL A 698 -1.30 2.55 16.62
C VAL A 698 -2.67 3.12 17.02
N PRO A 699 -3.78 2.55 16.52
CA PRO A 699 -5.13 2.83 17.02
C PRO A 699 -5.24 2.72 18.53
N PHE A 700 -6.12 3.54 19.12
CA PHE A 700 -6.31 3.58 20.58
C PHE A 700 -6.89 2.31 21.19
N ASP A 701 -7.53 1.47 20.39
CA ASP A 701 -7.99 0.12 20.73
C ASP A 701 -6.92 -0.97 20.48
N GLY A 702 -5.76 -0.59 19.93
CA GLY A 702 -4.64 -1.49 19.65
C GLY A 702 -3.57 -1.51 20.75
N THR A 703 -2.63 -2.45 20.64
CA THR A 703 -1.47 -2.55 21.54
C THR A 703 -0.34 -1.62 21.12
N CYS A 704 0.06 -0.72 22.01
CA CYS A 704 1.31 0.03 21.81
C CYS A 704 2.53 -0.92 21.78
N PRO A 705 3.68 -0.50 21.23
CA PRO A 705 4.88 -1.36 21.09
C PRO A 705 5.41 -1.96 22.40
N ASN A 706 5.05 -1.38 23.54
CA ASN A 706 5.47 -1.83 24.86
C ASN A 706 4.46 -2.80 25.53
N CYS A 707 3.35 -3.16 24.85
CA CYS A 707 2.28 -4.00 25.38
C CYS A 707 2.15 -5.32 24.65
N LYS A 708 1.86 -6.38 25.42
CA LYS A 708 1.69 -7.74 24.89
C LYS A 708 0.24 -8.09 24.51
N PHE A 709 -0.75 -7.54 25.22
CA PHE A 709 -2.18 -7.79 24.99
C PHE A 709 -2.99 -6.48 24.99
N PRO A 710 -4.04 -6.36 24.17
CA PRO A 710 -4.93 -5.20 24.18
C PRO A 710 -5.70 -5.10 25.51
N GLY A 711 -5.84 -3.89 26.05
CA GLY A 711 -6.83 -3.59 27.10
C GLY A 711 -6.37 -3.58 28.56
N ASP A 712 -5.27 -4.26 28.95
CA ASP A 712 -5.04 -4.47 30.40
C ASP A 712 -3.95 -3.61 31.09
N ASP A 713 -2.98 -3.03 30.37
CA ASP A 713 -1.84 -2.32 31.02
C ASP A 713 -1.43 -0.97 30.41
N CYS A 714 -2.12 -0.45 29.38
CA CYS A 714 -1.73 0.80 28.72
C CYS A 714 -2.94 1.64 28.32
N PRO A 715 -3.55 2.34 29.29
CA PRO A 715 -4.73 3.15 29.06
C PRO A 715 -4.43 4.35 28.16
N LEU A 716 -5.50 4.94 27.64
CA LEU A 716 -5.44 6.21 26.92
C LEU A 716 -5.25 7.36 27.88
N VAL A 717 -4.28 8.22 27.58
CA VAL A 717 -4.00 9.45 28.30
C VAL A 717 -4.43 10.62 27.43
N LEU A 718 -5.43 11.35 27.91
CA LEU A 718 -5.93 12.55 27.26
C LEU A 718 -5.13 13.77 27.71
N GLY A 719 -4.78 14.65 26.78
CA GLY A 719 -4.20 15.95 27.12
C GLY A 719 -5.27 16.92 27.63
N LYS A 720 -5.08 17.51 28.81
CA LYS A 720 -5.91 18.58 29.38
C LYS A 720 -5.53 19.97 28.83
N GLY A 721 -4.25 20.15 28.46
CA GLY A 721 -3.72 21.41 27.91
C GLY A 721 -3.59 21.42 26.39
N CYS A 722 -3.89 20.31 25.71
CA CYS A 722 -3.86 20.15 24.26
C CYS A 722 -4.78 18.99 23.83
N THR A 723 -5.26 18.97 22.58
CA THR A 723 -6.16 17.91 22.07
C THR A 723 -5.50 16.57 21.73
N HIS A 724 -4.20 16.40 22.07
CA HIS A 724 -3.45 15.20 21.70
C HIS A 724 -3.60 14.08 22.73
N ASN A 725 -3.88 12.88 22.23
CA ASN A 725 -4.12 11.69 23.02
C ASN A 725 -3.02 10.65 22.75
N PHE A 726 -2.64 9.90 23.78
CA PHE A 726 -1.54 8.94 23.69
C PHE A 726 -1.82 7.66 24.48
N HIS A 727 -1.21 6.57 24.05
CA HIS A 727 -1.02 5.40 24.92
C HIS A 727 -0.13 5.79 26.11
N LEU A 728 -0.51 5.35 27.33
CA LEU A 728 0.20 5.67 28.56
C LEU A 728 1.71 5.41 28.48
N HIS A 729 2.13 4.22 28.04
CA HIS A 729 3.55 3.88 27.92
C HIS A 729 4.29 4.76 26.91
N CYS A 730 3.61 5.20 25.85
CA CYS A 730 4.24 6.08 24.86
C CYS A 730 4.49 7.47 25.42
N ILE A 731 3.51 8.07 26.11
CA ILE A 731 3.67 9.41 26.67
C ILE A 731 4.58 9.42 27.91
N LEU A 732 4.58 8.35 28.71
CA LEU A 732 5.54 8.19 29.81
C LEU A 732 6.97 8.16 29.29
N GLN A 733 7.26 7.30 28.31
CA GLN A 733 8.59 7.19 27.72
C GLN A 733 9.06 8.50 27.06
N TRP A 734 8.14 9.28 26.53
CA TRP A 734 8.44 10.63 26.05
C TRP A 734 8.81 11.57 27.19
N LEU A 735 7.97 11.66 28.21
CA LEU A 735 8.16 12.60 29.32
C LEU A 735 9.35 12.24 30.21
N GLU A 736 9.76 10.96 30.28
CA GLU A 736 10.97 10.53 30.99
C GLU A 736 12.27 11.13 30.43
N GLN A 737 12.26 11.57 29.16
CA GLN A 737 13.41 12.22 28.56
C GLN A 737 13.56 13.64 29.11
N GLU A 738 14.75 14.00 29.60
CA GLU A 738 15.04 15.38 30.05
C GLU A 738 14.78 16.43 28.95
N SER A 739 15.00 16.05 27.68
CA SER A 739 14.72 16.89 26.51
C SER A 739 13.24 17.18 26.27
N SER A 740 12.34 16.38 26.84
CA SER A 740 10.90 16.60 26.70
C SER A 740 10.45 17.90 27.37
N ARG A 741 11.17 18.31 28.43
CA ARG A 741 10.83 19.43 29.31
C ARG A 741 9.39 19.40 29.82
N GLY A 742 8.75 18.23 29.89
CA GLY A 742 7.34 18.11 30.26
C GLY A 742 6.33 18.59 29.20
N LEU A 743 6.76 18.72 27.93
CA LEU A 743 5.94 19.24 26.83
C LEU A 743 5.32 18.11 26.01
N CYS A 744 4.16 18.36 25.42
CA CYS A 744 3.50 17.44 24.50
C CYS A 744 4.37 17.20 23.25
N PRO A 745 4.58 15.95 22.79
CA PRO A 745 5.42 15.67 21.62
C PRO A 745 4.86 16.23 20.31
N MET A 746 3.54 16.47 20.27
CA MET A 746 2.83 16.90 19.06
C MET A 746 2.76 18.43 18.95
N CYS A 747 2.38 19.13 20.02
CA CYS A 747 2.20 20.60 19.99
C CYS A 747 3.17 21.39 20.86
N ARG A 748 4.04 20.72 21.64
CA ARG A 748 4.99 21.34 22.57
C ARG A 748 4.39 22.28 23.63
N GLN A 749 3.08 22.23 23.87
CA GLN A 749 2.46 22.83 25.05
C GLN A 749 2.76 21.99 26.29
N THR A 750 2.76 22.58 27.48
CA THR A 750 2.91 21.85 28.74
C THR A 750 1.88 20.73 28.81
N PHE A 751 2.36 19.48 28.88
CA PHE A 751 1.48 18.33 28.87
C PHE A 751 0.87 18.14 30.26
N ILE A 752 -0.46 18.15 30.33
CA ILE A 752 -1.22 17.91 31.54
C ILE A 752 -2.13 16.73 31.25
N ALA A 753 -1.98 15.63 31.99
CA ALA A 753 -2.85 14.47 31.80
C ALA A 753 -4.26 14.73 32.37
N GLN A 754 -5.30 14.38 31.62
CA GLN A 754 -6.68 14.31 32.09
C GLN A 754 -7.00 12.85 32.45
N THR A 755 -7.45 12.64 33.68
CA THR A 755 -7.87 11.32 34.16
C THR A 755 -9.28 11.00 33.65
N VAL A 756 -9.43 9.85 32.99
CA VAL A 756 -10.73 9.26 32.63
C VAL A 756 -11.07 8.23 33.71
N GLU A 757 -12.26 8.29 34.30
CA GLU A 757 -12.70 7.29 35.29
C GLU A 757 -12.83 5.90 34.62
N GLY A 758 -12.21 4.87 35.21
CA GLY A 758 -12.39 3.47 34.79
C GLY A 758 -11.39 2.87 33.80
N VAL A 759 -10.24 3.52 33.52
CA VAL A 759 -9.24 3.00 32.55
C VAL A 759 -7.81 3.05 33.12
N GLY A 760 -7.15 1.88 33.26
CA GLY A 760 -5.74 1.74 33.67
C GLY A 760 -5.49 1.40 35.15
N THR A 761 -4.27 0.93 35.47
CA THR A 761 -3.86 0.62 36.85
C THR A 761 -3.53 1.90 37.65
N GLU A 762 -3.99 1.97 38.90
CA GLU A 762 -3.89 3.16 39.77
C GLU A 762 -2.44 3.66 39.96
N LYS A 763 -1.48 2.73 39.98
CA LYS A 763 -0.05 2.98 40.14
C LYS A 763 0.59 3.71 38.96
N ALA A 764 0.28 3.30 37.73
CA ALA A 764 0.88 3.91 36.53
C ALA A 764 0.39 5.35 36.31
N LEU A 765 -0.82 5.65 36.78
CA LEU A 765 -1.39 7.00 36.80
C LEU A 765 -0.75 7.90 37.86
N GLU A 766 -0.37 7.33 39.02
CA GLU A 766 0.40 8.04 40.05
C GLU A 766 1.82 8.37 39.58
N ASP A 767 2.50 7.43 38.92
CA ASP A 767 3.85 7.66 38.37
C ASP A 767 3.84 8.79 37.33
N LEU A 768 2.84 8.82 36.44
CA LEU A 768 2.64 9.91 35.48
C LEU A 768 2.40 11.26 36.18
N LYS A 769 1.56 11.29 37.22
CA LYS A 769 1.29 12.53 37.99
C LYS A 769 2.56 13.05 38.67
N MET A 770 3.37 12.16 39.25
CA MET A 770 4.65 12.54 39.87
C MET A 770 5.64 13.09 38.85
N LEU A 771 5.74 12.45 37.68
CA LEU A 771 6.64 12.85 36.61
C LEU A 771 6.28 14.24 36.05
N VAL A 772 5.00 14.46 35.76
CA VAL A 772 4.48 15.77 35.31
C VAL A 772 4.73 16.86 36.36
N SER A 773 4.47 16.57 37.64
CA SER A 773 4.69 17.52 38.74
C SER A 773 6.17 17.85 38.91
N ARG A 774 7.07 16.89 38.72
CA ARG A 774 8.53 17.10 38.78
C ARG A 774 9.00 18.07 37.67
N HIS A 775 8.53 17.89 36.45
CA HIS A 775 8.86 18.80 35.35
C HIS A 775 8.26 20.20 35.54
N GLN A 776 7.05 20.32 36.10
CA GLN A 776 6.46 21.62 36.45
C GLN A 776 7.29 22.36 37.50
N ALA A 777 7.72 21.68 38.57
CA ALA A 777 8.58 22.28 39.59
C ALA A 777 9.95 22.71 39.02
N GLN A 778 10.51 21.97 38.06
CA GLN A 778 11.75 22.33 37.37
C GLN A 778 11.57 23.55 36.45
N GLN A 779 10.42 23.70 35.78
CA GLN A 779 10.11 24.89 34.98
C GLN A 779 9.92 26.15 35.86
N GLU A 780 9.25 26.00 37.02
CA GLU A 780 9.07 27.10 37.98
C GLU A 780 10.39 27.53 38.63
N GLN A 781 11.31 26.59 38.90
CA GLN A 781 12.64 26.90 39.43
C GLN A 781 13.60 27.49 38.38
N GLY A 782 13.45 27.13 37.09
CA GLY A 782 14.22 27.72 36.00
C GLY A 782 13.88 29.18 35.69
N ASN A 783 12.61 29.58 35.92
CA ASN A 783 12.13 30.95 35.69
C ASN A 783 12.58 31.97 36.76
N VAL A 784 13.21 31.53 37.85
CA VAL A 784 13.72 32.42 38.92
C VAL A 784 15.17 32.87 38.67
N SER A 785 15.82 32.40 37.59
CA SER A 785 17.24 32.71 37.29
C SER A 785 17.49 33.58 36.05
N GLY A 786 16.43 34.14 35.43
CA GLY A 786 16.55 35.04 34.27
C GLY A 786 15.92 36.40 34.56
N GLU A 787 16.57 37.24 35.37
CA GLU A 787 16.25 38.67 35.40
C GLU A 787 16.51 39.28 34.02
N TYR A 788 15.45 39.85 33.45
CA TYR A 788 15.47 40.65 32.25
C TYR A 788 16.35 41.90 32.45
N GLU A 789 17.54 41.93 31.86
CA GLU A 789 18.18 43.20 31.50
C GLU A 789 17.44 43.79 30.29
N ALA A 790 16.60 44.78 30.55
CA ALA A 790 15.98 45.61 29.54
C ALA A 790 17.05 46.40 28.79
N PHE A 791 17.35 46.01 27.55
CA PHE A 791 18.04 46.88 26.60
C PHE A 791 17.04 47.92 26.07
N SER A 792 17.11 49.12 26.64
CA SER A 792 16.50 50.33 26.11
C SER A 792 17.31 50.90 24.94
N GLU A 793 16.59 51.32 23.90
CA GLU A 793 16.95 52.37 22.92
C GLU A 793 18.05 52.09 21.87
N LEU A 794 17.60 51.77 20.65
CA LEU A 794 18.34 52.03 19.40
C LEU A 794 18.25 53.53 19.05
N PRO A 795 19.36 54.21 18.72
CA PRO A 795 19.31 55.57 18.19
C PRO A 795 18.88 55.58 16.71
N GLN A 796 17.93 56.45 16.39
CA GLN A 796 17.57 56.83 15.03
C GLN A 796 18.78 57.43 14.29
N ALA A 797 19.15 56.85 13.15
CA ALA A 797 20.00 57.50 12.17
C ALA A 797 19.12 58.25 11.15
N THR A 798 19.18 59.56 11.22
CA THR A 798 18.62 60.52 10.26
C THR A 798 19.37 60.47 8.92
N ARG A 799 18.61 60.52 7.84
CA ARG A 799 19.09 60.90 6.50
C ARG A 799 19.33 62.41 6.47
N GLU A 800 20.50 62.84 6.00
CA GLU A 800 20.66 64.12 5.28
C GLU A 800 21.67 63.98 4.13
N ALA A 801 21.45 64.83 3.14
CA ALA A 801 21.93 64.78 1.77
C ALA A 801 23.43 65.09 1.60
N THR A 802 24.07 64.40 0.65
CA THR A 802 24.67 64.99 -0.57
C THR A 802 25.11 63.87 -1.53
#